data_AF-A0A537E6C7-F1
#
_entry.id   AF-A0A537E6C7-F1
#
_cell.length_a   1.000
_cell.length_b   1.000
_cell.length_c   1.000
_cell.angle_alpha   90.00
_cell.angle_beta   90.00
_cell.angle_gamma   90.00
#
_symmetry.space_group_name_H-M   'P 1'
#
loop_
_entity.id
_entity.type
_entity.pdbx_description
1 polymer ?
#
loop_
_entity_poly.entity_id
_entity_poly.type
_entity_poly.pdbx_seq_one_letter_code
_entity_poly.pdbx_strand_id
1 'polypeptide(L)'
;MQENRPKKSIPLKYKDVAQHLGVSLRTFKGYVSARRNPPLSRVLSLGRLLGLGKTELASQIRLVKSKWGKPIRIPETINEDFMWLVGIIASDGHIKKSQTIRGTYYHIRVFNKNREIIEKAESVLQRLGCHPQVTSRLDQQLIVEVGSNVLGPIISQFGIPFRRKSLDVFVPDFLLRFPKPLIGAFLAGVFDGDGSYSETKYPRGINTKVRAIVIATGSRRFAWGLHDLLLRLGILSTVVKSDHVQEVMLNNRLAIFPNPVYRVTFRKIADIRRFRDLAPSVKKIPKIDYSQYHNSHAYRTEENRQPYSWVKVKGTVRKKLRSPIKVYNLSVSETETYLASNFIVHNCGRAGRPKYDKFGEALLIARNPDEAEWLMENYVLAQPEKLWSKLAAERVLRPHVLSTVAAGYAHSEEGLYNFFGKTFYAHQYGPRLIRIKIGDILQFLVKQKMVTMEGKDLEASKFGKRVSELYIDPMSAVILRDGLNSRAKSMTDLSLLHLICKTPDLAPRPRPRGSEIDKLIVTAELHRNEFVGDVPDQFVDPLEYENFLSELKASQVLLDWIDEQTEDQILETRKVEPGDLLRLVQGSEWLILATQELGRLFGHKDLLAPLEMLKVRLAKGVRPELVKLTSLEGVGRVRARMLFDAGLKTIEDIKERSLEQLTSIRTIGPSLAKKIKVQAGGLIKADEWEKAKNAKPSEVEQQAILTEYEDSE
;
A
#
# COMPACT_ATOMS: atom_id res chain seq x y z
N MET A 1 -44.15 -39.73 -19.56
CA MET A 1 -44.55 -41.13 -19.82
C MET A 1 -43.41 -42.04 -19.42
N GLN A 2 -43.52 -42.71 -18.27
CA GLN A 2 -42.82 -43.96 -17.98
C GLN A 2 -43.82 -44.84 -17.22
N GLU A 3 -44.03 -46.02 -17.76
CA GLU A 3 -45.15 -46.92 -17.52
C GLU A 3 -45.27 -47.36 -16.05
N ASN A 4 -46.49 -47.23 -15.52
CA ASN A 4 -46.95 -47.99 -14.35
C ASN A 4 -47.10 -49.46 -14.77
N ARG A 5 -46.01 -50.24 -14.74
CA ARG A 5 -46.11 -51.69 -14.82
C ARG A 5 -46.84 -52.21 -13.56
N PRO A 6 -47.81 -53.12 -13.69
CA PRO A 6 -48.41 -53.75 -12.53
C PRO A 6 -47.31 -54.49 -11.76
N LYS A 7 -47.10 -54.12 -10.49
CA LYS A 7 -46.16 -54.80 -9.58
C LYS A 7 -46.59 -56.27 -9.50
N LYS A 8 -45.83 -57.19 -10.12
CA LYS A 8 -46.04 -58.64 -9.99
C LYS A 8 -46.14 -58.97 -8.50
N SER A 9 -47.28 -59.49 -8.06
CA SER A 9 -47.38 -60.11 -6.74
C SER A 9 -46.46 -61.33 -6.75
N ILE A 10 -45.32 -61.22 -6.08
CA ILE A 10 -44.46 -62.38 -5.86
C ILE A 10 -45.13 -63.18 -4.73
N PRO A 11 -45.55 -64.44 -4.93
CA PRO A 11 -46.10 -65.26 -3.87
C PRO A 11 -44.95 -65.72 -2.96
N LEU A 12 -44.40 -64.79 -2.17
CA LEU A 12 -43.33 -65.07 -1.20
C LEU A 12 -43.95 -65.57 0.09
N LYS A 13 -43.63 -66.80 0.51
CA LYS A 13 -43.96 -67.24 1.86
C LYS A 13 -43.06 -66.50 2.84
N TYR A 14 -43.54 -66.25 4.06
CA TYR A 14 -42.73 -65.60 5.11
C TYR A 14 -41.42 -66.33 5.40
N LYS A 15 -41.35 -67.64 5.11
CA LYS A 15 -40.13 -68.46 5.23
C LYS A 15 -39.06 -68.03 4.23
N ASP A 16 -39.46 -67.78 2.98
CA ASP A 16 -38.55 -67.42 1.88
C ASP A 16 -37.95 -66.03 2.10
N VAL A 17 -38.78 -65.08 2.57
CA VAL A 17 -38.33 -63.73 2.93
C VAL A 17 -37.41 -63.75 4.15
N ALA A 18 -37.73 -64.55 5.17
CA ALA A 18 -36.88 -64.69 6.35
C ALA A 18 -35.49 -65.25 6.00
N GLN A 19 -35.44 -66.25 5.11
CA GLN A 19 -34.20 -66.83 4.60
C GLN A 19 -33.38 -65.81 3.79
N HIS A 20 -34.02 -65.09 2.86
CA HIS A 20 -33.35 -64.04 2.07
C HIS A 20 -32.79 -62.92 2.95
N LEU A 21 -33.51 -62.55 4.01
CA LEU A 21 -33.07 -61.54 4.97
C LEU A 21 -32.10 -62.08 6.03
N GLY A 22 -31.73 -63.36 6.00
CA GLY A 22 -30.81 -63.97 6.97
C GLY A 22 -31.29 -63.83 8.43
N VAL A 23 -32.59 -63.99 8.67
CA VAL A 23 -33.19 -63.93 10.02
C VAL A 23 -34.12 -65.12 10.24
N SER A 24 -34.25 -65.59 11.49
CA SER A 24 -35.23 -66.64 11.82
C SER A 24 -36.67 -66.22 11.46
N LEU A 25 -37.52 -67.18 11.08
CA LEU A 25 -38.95 -66.95 10.80
C LEU A 25 -39.68 -66.26 11.96
N ARG A 26 -39.35 -66.61 13.21
CA ARG A 26 -39.88 -65.94 14.42
C ARG A 26 -39.51 -64.47 14.47
N THR A 27 -38.28 -64.12 14.11
CA THR A 27 -37.80 -62.74 14.09
C THR A 27 -38.47 -61.94 12.98
N PHE A 28 -38.61 -62.52 11.78
CA PHE A 28 -39.29 -61.86 10.66
C PHE A 28 -40.78 -61.63 10.95
N LYS A 29 -41.50 -62.63 11.47
CA LYS A 29 -42.89 -62.45 11.96
C LYS A 29 -42.96 -61.38 13.06
N GLY A 30 -41.94 -61.27 13.89
CA GLY A 30 -41.80 -60.20 14.88
C GLY A 30 -41.66 -58.80 14.27
N TYR A 31 -40.99 -58.66 13.12
CA TYR A 31 -40.94 -57.40 12.37
C TYR A 31 -42.30 -57.03 11.78
N VAL A 32 -42.97 -57.98 11.12
CA VAL A 32 -44.28 -57.77 10.47
C VAL A 32 -45.38 -57.43 11.48
N SER A 33 -45.34 -58.04 12.67
CA SER A 33 -46.30 -57.77 13.76
C SER A 33 -45.94 -56.58 14.64
N ALA A 34 -44.95 -55.75 14.26
CA ALA A 34 -44.43 -54.61 15.02
C ALA A 34 -43.92 -54.94 16.45
N ARG A 35 -43.73 -56.23 16.79
CA ARG A 35 -43.16 -56.67 18.07
C ARG A 35 -41.65 -56.47 18.16
N ARG A 36 -40.97 -56.31 17.01
CA ARG A 36 -39.53 -56.06 16.89
C ARG A 36 -39.27 -54.98 15.85
N ASN A 37 -38.31 -54.10 16.14
CA ASN A 37 -37.86 -53.09 15.17
C ASN A 37 -36.87 -53.73 14.18
N PRO A 38 -37.12 -53.69 12.86
CA PRO A 38 -36.18 -54.21 11.88
C PRO A 38 -34.93 -53.32 11.78
N PRO A 39 -33.71 -53.88 11.71
CA PRO A 39 -32.52 -53.11 11.38
C PRO A 39 -32.65 -52.45 10.00
N LEU A 40 -32.13 -51.23 9.84
CA LEU A 40 -32.22 -50.49 8.57
C LEU A 40 -31.64 -51.29 7.40
N SER A 41 -30.54 -52.02 7.60
CA SER A 41 -29.95 -52.90 6.57
C SER A 41 -30.92 -53.97 6.07
N ARG A 42 -31.79 -54.50 6.95
CA ARG A 42 -32.81 -55.48 6.58
C ARG A 42 -33.98 -54.83 5.85
N VAL A 43 -34.38 -53.61 6.25
CA VAL A 43 -35.40 -52.82 5.53
C VAL A 43 -34.91 -52.49 4.11
N LEU A 44 -33.65 -52.06 3.95
CA LEU A 44 -33.03 -51.79 2.66
C LEU A 44 -32.91 -53.04 1.79
N SER A 45 -32.56 -54.19 2.39
CA SER A 45 -32.53 -55.47 1.67
C SER A 45 -33.91 -55.91 1.21
N LEU A 46 -34.93 -55.72 2.04
CA LEU A 46 -36.32 -56.03 1.69
C LEU A 46 -36.82 -55.11 0.57
N GLY A 47 -36.52 -53.81 0.63
CA GLY A 47 -36.87 -52.88 -0.45
C GLY A 47 -36.24 -53.25 -1.79
N ARG A 48 -34.98 -53.69 -1.79
CA ARG A 48 -34.31 -54.23 -3.00
C ARG A 48 -34.98 -55.49 -3.53
N LEU A 49 -35.34 -56.43 -2.64
CA LEU A 49 -36.06 -57.65 -3.02
C LEU A 49 -37.42 -57.33 -3.66
N LEU A 50 -38.10 -56.30 -3.16
CA LEU A 50 -39.42 -55.86 -3.64
C LEU A 50 -39.33 -54.90 -4.85
N GLY A 51 -38.13 -54.59 -5.34
CA GLY A 51 -37.92 -53.66 -6.45
C GLY A 51 -38.33 -52.21 -6.16
N LEU A 52 -38.39 -51.81 -4.89
CA LEU A 52 -38.72 -50.44 -4.49
C LEU A 52 -37.56 -49.49 -4.79
N GLY A 53 -37.87 -48.33 -5.37
CA GLY A 53 -36.88 -47.27 -5.58
C GLY A 53 -36.32 -46.74 -4.26
N LYS A 54 -35.09 -46.21 -4.24
CA LYS A 54 -34.48 -45.66 -3.02
C LYS A 54 -35.29 -44.51 -2.42
N THR A 55 -35.87 -43.66 -3.26
CA THR A 55 -36.74 -42.54 -2.87
C THR A 55 -38.08 -43.02 -2.30
N GLU A 56 -38.71 -43.98 -2.97
CA GLU A 56 -39.94 -44.64 -2.50
C GLU A 56 -39.72 -45.34 -1.14
N LEU A 57 -38.57 -45.97 -0.94
CA LEU A 57 -38.25 -46.61 0.33
C LEU A 57 -37.94 -45.60 1.44
N ALA A 58 -37.24 -44.51 1.12
CA ALA A 58 -36.90 -43.46 2.08
C ALA A 58 -38.15 -42.75 2.63
N SER A 59 -39.15 -42.45 1.79
CA SER A 59 -40.41 -41.80 2.22
C SER A 59 -41.25 -42.66 3.16
N GLN A 60 -41.03 -43.98 3.17
CA GLN A 60 -41.70 -44.90 4.08
C GLN A 60 -40.99 -45.02 5.45
N ILE A 61 -39.74 -44.57 5.57
CA ILE A 61 -38.95 -44.65 6.82
C ILE A 61 -39.13 -43.35 7.61
N ARG A 62 -40.11 -43.33 8.51
CA ARG A 62 -40.44 -42.11 9.29
C ARG A 62 -39.61 -41.92 10.55
N LEU A 63 -39.19 -43.03 11.19
CA LEU A 63 -38.48 -43.01 12.46
C LEU A 63 -37.33 -44.01 12.45
N VAL A 64 -36.20 -43.59 12.99
CA VAL A 64 -35.03 -44.44 13.19
C VAL A 64 -34.39 -44.20 14.53
N LYS A 65 -33.86 -45.27 15.12
CA LYS A 65 -33.13 -45.22 16.39
C LYS A 65 -31.94 -46.15 16.36
N SER A 66 -30.95 -45.84 17.19
CA SER A 66 -29.94 -46.82 17.58
C SER A 66 -30.52 -47.82 18.60
N LYS A 67 -29.83 -48.93 18.85
CA LYS A 67 -30.27 -50.04 19.73
C LYS A 67 -30.78 -49.56 21.11
N TRP A 68 -30.16 -48.53 21.68
CA TRP A 68 -30.50 -47.96 22.99
C TRP A 68 -30.86 -46.47 22.93
N GLY A 69 -31.05 -45.92 21.73
CA GLY A 69 -31.34 -44.50 21.52
C GLY A 69 -32.83 -44.20 21.43
N LYS A 70 -33.16 -42.92 21.56
CA LYS A 70 -34.49 -42.39 21.26
C LYS A 70 -34.72 -42.35 19.74
N PRO A 71 -35.95 -42.60 19.25
CA PRO A 71 -36.28 -42.44 17.84
C PRO A 71 -36.17 -40.98 17.41
N ILE A 72 -35.60 -40.75 16.23
CA ILE A 72 -35.56 -39.45 15.56
C ILE A 72 -36.33 -39.53 14.24
N ARG A 73 -36.80 -38.38 13.77
CA ARG A 73 -37.32 -38.20 12.41
C ARG A 73 -36.15 -37.86 11.50
N ILE A 74 -35.97 -38.61 10.43
CA ILE A 74 -35.01 -38.27 9.38
C ILE A 74 -35.79 -37.68 8.21
N PRO A 75 -35.43 -36.48 7.72
CA PRO A 75 -36.08 -35.92 6.56
C PRO A 75 -35.72 -36.73 5.30
N GLU A 76 -36.64 -36.81 4.34
CA GLU A 76 -36.44 -37.54 3.08
C GLU A 76 -35.25 -37.00 2.28
N THR A 77 -35.02 -35.69 2.37
CA THR A 77 -33.90 -34.97 1.78
C THR A 77 -33.28 -34.02 2.80
N ILE A 78 -32.01 -33.70 2.60
CA ILE A 78 -31.34 -32.65 3.37
C ILE A 78 -31.96 -31.31 2.98
N ASN A 79 -32.40 -30.54 3.98
CA ASN A 79 -32.99 -29.22 3.80
C ASN A 79 -32.10 -28.11 4.39
N GLU A 80 -32.50 -26.86 4.15
CA GLU A 80 -31.76 -25.67 4.60
C GLU A 80 -31.65 -25.58 6.12
N ASP A 81 -32.72 -25.93 6.85
CA ASP A 81 -32.73 -25.94 8.31
C ASP A 81 -31.68 -26.89 8.91
N PHE A 82 -31.56 -28.09 8.35
CA PHE A 82 -30.54 -29.05 8.76
C PHE A 82 -29.15 -28.51 8.44
N MET A 83 -28.95 -27.94 7.25
CA MET A 83 -27.64 -27.39 6.86
C MET A 83 -27.23 -26.19 7.71
N TRP A 84 -28.17 -25.32 8.06
CA TRP A 84 -27.94 -24.23 9.01
C TRP A 84 -27.54 -24.78 10.39
N LEU A 85 -28.22 -25.84 10.88
CA LEU A 85 -27.85 -26.50 12.13
C LEU A 85 -26.44 -27.10 12.08
N VAL A 86 -26.04 -27.71 10.96
CA VAL A 86 -24.66 -28.19 10.77
C VAL A 86 -23.67 -27.03 10.82
N GLY A 87 -23.98 -25.91 10.16
CA GLY A 87 -23.15 -24.71 10.14
C GLY A 87 -22.92 -24.11 11.53
N ILE A 88 -23.99 -23.94 12.32
CA ILE A 88 -23.87 -23.39 13.69
C ILE A 88 -23.14 -24.35 14.64
N ILE A 89 -23.24 -25.67 14.44
CA ILE A 89 -22.45 -26.64 15.23
C ILE A 89 -20.97 -26.59 14.83
N ALA A 90 -20.65 -26.33 13.56
CA ALA A 90 -19.28 -26.16 13.10
C ALA A 90 -18.61 -24.90 13.72
N SER A 91 -19.37 -23.83 13.96
CA SER A 91 -18.93 -22.59 14.60
C SER A 91 -19.15 -22.59 16.12
N ASP A 92 -20.34 -22.25 16.59
CA ASP A 92 -20.68 -22.06 18.00
C ASP A 92 -21.27 -23.32 18.66
N GLY A 93 -20.78 -24.50 18.29
CA GLY A 93 -21.21 -25.77 18.86
C GLY A 93 -20.12 -26.82 18.98
N HIS A 94 -20.49 -27.98 19.53
CA HIS A 94 -19.63 -29.16 19.57
C HIS A 94 -20.43 -30.45 19.71
N ILE A 95 -19.79 -31.57 19.36
CA ILE A 95 -20.33 -32.92 19.54
C ILE A 95 -19.42 -33.69 20.49
N LYS A 96 -19.91 -34.03 21.68
CA LYS A 96 -19.17 -34.82 22.67
C LYS A 96 -19.48 -36.30 22.49
N LYS A 97 -18.46 -37.11 22.20
CA LYS A 97 -18.53 -38.59 22.21
C LYS A 97 -18.11 -39.11 23.59
N SER A 98 -18.99 -39.89 24.23
CA SER A 98 -18.75 -40.51 25.54
C SER A 98 -18.96 -42.03 25.45
N GLN A 99 -18.23 -42.81 26.26
CA GLN A 99 -18.46 -44.25 26.40
C GLN A 99 -19.24 -44.51 27.69
N THR A 100 -20.22 -45.41 27.62
CA THR A 100 -21.02 -45.85 28.78
C THR A 100 -21.12 -47.37 28.78
N ILE A 101 -21.59 -47.96 29.88
CA ILE A 101 -21.86 -49.41 30.01
C ILE A 101 -22.84 -49.90 28.91
N ARG A 102 -23.72 -49.02 28.43
CA ARG A 102 -24.72 -49.31 27.38
C ARG A 102 -24.24 -49.00 25.97
N GLY A 103 -22.96 -48.63 25.81
CA GLY A 103 -22.31 -48.31 24.54
C GLY A 103 -21.96 -46.82 24.38
N THR A 104 -21.62 -46.43 23.15
CA THR A 104 -21.23 -45.05 22.82
C THR A 104 -22.42 -44.11 22.79
N TYR A 105 -22.26 -42.94 23.39
CA TYR A 105 -23.26 -41.88 23.48
C TYR A 105 -22.74 -40.56 22.89
N TYR A 106 -23.58 -39.85 22.14
CA TYR A 106 -23.24 -38.58 21.50
C TYR A 106 -24.12 -37.45 22.00
N HIS A 107 -23.48 -36.35 22.40
CA HIS A 107 -24.12 -35.16 22.91
C HIS A 107 -23.83 -33.97 22.00
N ILE A 108 -24.87 -33.36 21.44
CA ILE A 108 -24.76 -32.18 20.58
C ILE A 108 -25.08 -30.96 21.44
N ARG A 109 -24.25 -29.92 21.35
CA ARG A 109 -24.44 -28.66 22.07
C ARG A 109 -24.19 -27.49 21.13
N VAL A 110 -25.06 -26.50 21.19
CA VAL A 110 -24.87 -25.17 20.57
C VAL A 110 -24.95 -24.13 21.68
N PHE A 111 -24.00 -23.21 21.69
CA PHE A 111 -23.89 -22.15 22.69
C PHE A 111 -23.83 -20.79 21.99
N ASN A 112 -24.67 -19.84 22.35
CA ASN A 112 -24.65 -18.50 21.76
C ASN A 112 -25.27 -17.49 22.73
N LYS A 113 -24.88 -16.22 22.61
CA LYS A 113 -25.49 -15.12 23.40
C LYS A 113 -26.80 -14.62 22.79
N ASN A 114 -26.98 -14.80 21.48
CA ASN A 114 -28.21 -14.44 20.79
C ASN A 114 -29.28 -15.53 21.00
N ARG A 115 -30.37 -15.15 21.66
CA ARG A 115 -31.51 -16.02 21.95
C ARG A 115 -32.19 -16.57 20.70
N GLU A 116 -32.32 -15.77 19.65
CA GLU A 116 -32.97 -16.20 18.39
C GLU A 116 -32.22 -17.36 17.72
N ILE A 117 -30.88 -17.39 17.84
CA ILE A 117 -30.06 -18.50 17.32
C ILE A 117 -30.37 -19.79 18.10
N ILE A 118 -30.49 -19.69 19.42
CA ILE A 118 -30.79 -20.85 20.28
C ILE A 118 -32.22 -21.35 20.05
N GLU A 119 -33.20 -20.46 19.94
CA GLU A 119 -34.59 -20.81 19.62
C GLU A 119 -34.71 -21.47 18.24
N LYS A 120 -33.96 -20.99 17.23
CA LYS A 120 -33.90 -21.64 15.91
C LYS A 120 -33.27 -23.03 16.01
N ALA A 121 -32.14 -23.18 16.71
CA ALA A 121 -31.50 -24.48 16.91
C ALA A 121 -32.40 -25.47 17.67
N GLU A 122 -33.11 -25.02 18.70
CA GLU A 122 -34.13 -25.80 19.41
C GLU A 122 -35.24 -26.27 18.46
N SER A 123 -35.84 -25.34 17.70
CA SER A 123 -36.91 -25.64 16.75
C SER A 123 -36.49 -26.64 15.67
N VAL A 124 -35.29 -26.50 15.11
CA VAL A 124 -34.76 -27.46 14.12
C VAL A 124 -34.60 -28.85 14.75
N LEU A 125 -34.03 -28.93 15.97
CA LEU A 125 -33.86 -30.20 16.68
C LEU A 125 -35.20 -30.86 17.03
N GLN A 126 -36.19 -30.09 17.48
CA GLN A 126 -37.55 -30.59 17.74
C GLN A 126 -38.22 -31.15 16.48
N ARG A 127 -38.07 -30.47 15.33
CA ARG A 127 -38.58 -30.97 14.03
C ARG A 127 -37.94 -32.29 13.59
N LEU A 128 -36.68 -32.51 13.97
CA LEU A 128 -35.99 -33.80 13.80
C LEU A 128 -36.43 -34.87 14.82
N GLY A 129 -37.47 -34.60 15.62
CA GLY A 129 -38.01 -35.53 16.61
C GLY A 129 -37.15 -35.65 17.87
N CYS A 130 -36.27 -34.69 18.13
CA CYS A 130 -35.49 -34.64 19.36
C CYS A 130 -36.20 -33.86 20.46
N HIS A 131 -35.76 -34.07 21.70
CA HIS A 131 -36.21 -33.29 22.86
C HIS A 131 -34.99 -32.55 23.44
N PRO A 132 -34.60 -31.41 22.86
CA PRO A 132 -33.50 -30.61 23.36
C PRO A 132 -33.83 -29.99 24.71
N GLN A 133 -32.79 -29.71 25.51
CA GLN A 133 -32.89 -28.94 26.74
C GLN A 133 -32.18 -27.60 26.54
N VAL A 134 -32.83 -26.51 26.97
CA VAL A 134 -32.26 -25.16 26.95
C VAL A 134 -31.88 -24.77 28.38
N THR A 135 -30.64 -24.34 28.55
CA THR A 135 -30.10 -23.87 29.83
C THR A 135 -29.42 -22.52 29.65
N SER A 136 -29.32 -21.74 30.73
CA SER A 136 -28.62 -20.45 30.75
C SER A 136 -27.49 -20.51 31.78
N ARG A 137 -26.33 -19.93 31.45
CA ARG A 137 -25.21 -19.76 32.36
C ARG A 137 -25.17 -18.34 32.93
N LEU A 138 -24.41 -18.17 34.03
CA LEU A 138 -24.25 -16.90 34.77
C LEU A 138 -23.78 -15.72 33.89
N ASP A 139 -23.16 -15.98 32.73
CA ASP A 139 -22.62 -15.00 31.78
C ASP A 139 -23.58 -14.65 30.62
N GLN A 140 -24.87 -14.97 30.76
CA GLN A 140 -25.91 -14.82 29.74
C GLN A 140 -25.67 -15.68 28.47
N GLN A 141 -24.75 -16.65 28.52
CA GLN A 141 -24.60 -17.62 27.44
C GLN A 141 -25.74 -18.65 27.52
N LEU A 142 -26.52 -18.76 26.44
CA LEU A 142 -27.59 -19.74 26.31
C LEU A 142 -27.06 -20.99 25.63
N ILE A 143 -27.52 -22.15 26.08
CA ILE A 143 -27.09 -23.46 25.58
C ILE A 143 -28.32 -24.28 25.23
N VAL A 144 -28.38 -24.77 24.00
CA VAL A 144 -29.29 -25.85 23.62
C VAL A 144 -28.51 -27.15 23.47
N GLU A 145 -29.01 -28.21 24.10
CA GLU A 145 -28.33 -29.49 24.13
C GLU A 145 -29.25 -30.68 23.92
N VAL A 146 -28.73 -31.70 23.23
CA VAL A 146 -29.49 -32.92 22.93
C VAL A 146 -28.57 -34.13 22.83
N GLY A 147 -29.03 -35.24 23.41
CA GLY A 147 -28.44 -36.56 23.19
C GLY A 147 -29.00 -37.24 21.95
N SER A 148 -28.15 -37.57 20.97
CA SER A 148 -28.59 -38.33 19.80
C SER A 148 -27.47 -39.19 19.19
N ASN A 149 -27.62 -40.51 19.34
CA ASN A 149 -26.72 -41.51 18.79
C ASN A 149 -26.86 -41.70 17.27
N VAL A 150 -27.83 -41.03 16.65
CA VAL A 150 -28.01 -41.05 15.19
C VAL A 150 -27.54 -39.73 14.59
N LEU A 151 -27.99 -38.59 15.13
CA LEU A 151 -27.60 -37.28 14.59
C LEU A 151 -26.12 -36.96 14.81
N GLY A 152 -25.55 -37.30 15.97
CA GLY A 152 -24.14 -36.99 16.27
C GLY A 152 -23.16 -37.51 15.22
N PRO A 153 -23.20 -38.82 14.88
CA PRO A 153 -22.39 -39.38 13.80
C PRO A 153 -22.68 -38.81 12.42
N ILE A 154 -23.95 -38.52 12.08
CA ILE A 154 -24.33 -37.95 10.78
C ILE A 154 -23.74 -36.55 10.61
N ILE A 155 -23.94 -35.67 11.60
CA ILE A 155 -23.44 -34.30 11.57
C ILE A 155 -21.91 -34.29 11.52
N SER A 156 -21.25 -35.23 12.21
CA SER A 156 -19.79 -35.35 12.17
C SER A 156 -19.23 -35.62 10.75
N GLN A 157 -20.00 -36.26 9.86
CA GLN A 157 -19.57 -36.47 8.47
C GLN A 157 -19.45 -35.16 7.66
N PHE A 158 -20.04 -34.07 8.13
CA PHE A 158 -19.88 -32.73 7.56
C PHE A 158 -18.58 -32.03 8.02
N GLY A 159 -17.58 -32.81 8.44
CA GLY A 159 -16.26 -32.30 8.81
C GLY A 159 -16.18 -31.74 10.23
N ILE A 160 -17.09 -32.15 11.12
CA ILE A 160 -17.14 -31.71 12.53
C ILE A 160 -16.61 -32.85 13.43
N PRO A 161 -15.39 -32.75 13.97
CA PRO A 161 -14.80 -33.81 14.78
C PRO A 161 -15.31 -33.82 16.23
N PHE A 162 -15.25 -34.98 16.88
CA PHE A 162 -15.70 -35.16 18.27
C PHE A 162 -14.74 -34.59 19.33
N ARG A 163 -13.53 -34.22 18.93
CA ARG A 163 -12.48 -33.62 19.77
C ARG A 163 -11.74 -32.57 18.95
N ARG A 164 -11.16 -31.57 19.63
CA ARG A 164 -10.34 -30.51 19.02
C ARG A 164 -11.01 -29.79 17.82
N LYS A 165 -12.34 -29.66 17.85
CA LYS A 165 -13.15 -29.04 16.78
C LYS A 165 -12.59 -27.71 16.31
N SER A 166 -12.17 -26.83 17.22
CA SER A 166 -11.67 -25.49 16.90
C SER A 166 -10.48 -25.47 15.94
N LEU A 167 -9.68 -26.54 15.88
CA LEU A 167 -8.50 -26.66 15.01
C LEU A 167 -8.72 -27.65 13.85
N ASP A 168 -9.56 -28.67 14.06
CA ASP A 168 -9.66 -29.81 13.15
C ASP A 168 -10.92 -29.80 12.28
N VAL A 169 -11.87 -28.88 12.51
CA VAL A 169 -13.07 -28.72 11.66
C VAL A 169 -12.66 -28.41 10.21
N PHE A 170 -13.38 -28.92 9.23
CA PHE A 170 -13.12 -28.64 7.80
C PHE A 170 -14.40 -28.75 6.98
N VAL A 171 -14.37 -28.24 5.74
CA VAL A 171 -15.45 -28.43 4.77
C VAL A 171 -15.14 -29.66 3.91
N PRO A 172 -15.98 -30.70 3.90
CA PRO A 172 -15.78 -31.85 3.02
C PRO A 172 -16.07 -31.54 1.54
N ASP A 173 -15.33 -32.18 0.63
CA ASP A 173 -15.44 -31.94 -0.82
C ASP A 173 -16.85 -32.18 -1.38
N PHE A 174 -17.61 -33.10 -0.80
CA PHE A 174 -18.98 -33.36 -1.27
C PHE A 174 -19.90 -32.15 -1.04
N LEU A 175 -19.62 -31.30 -0.03
CA LEU A 175 -20.41 -30.12 0.27
C LEU A 175 -20.27 -29.07 -0.83
N LEU A 176 -19.12 -29.03 -1.52
CA LEU A 176 -18.93 -28.18 -2.70
C LEU A 176 -19.92 -28.53 -3.82
N ARG A 177 -20.37 -29.79 -3.90
CA ARG A 177 -21.31 -30.26 -4.93
C ARG A 177 -22.78 -29.99 -4.60
N PHE A 178 -23.08 -29.46 -3.42
CA PHE A 178 -24.46 -29.21 -3.00
C PHE A 178 -25.10 -28.07 -3.81
N PRO A 179 -26.45 -28.05 -3.92
CA PRO A 179 -27.19 -26.90 -4.43
C PRO A 179 -26.87 -25.61 -3.65
N LYS A 180 -26.86 -24.47 -4.35
CA LYS A 180 -26.55 -23.15 -3.75
C LYS A 180 -27.36 -22.82 -2.48
N PRO A 181 -28.68 -23.09 -2.40
CA PRO A 181 -29.44 -22.81 -1.17
C PRO A 181 -28.94 -23.58 0.05
N LEU A 182 -28.54 -24.85 -0.12
CA LEU A 182 -27.98 -25.67 0.97
C LEU A 182 -26.60 -25.18 1.41
N ILE A 183 -25.76 -24.76 0.46
CA ILE A 183 -24.46 -24.13 0.76
C ILE A 183 -24.68 -22.81 1.52
N GLY A 184 -25.61 -21.99 1.05
CA GLY A 184 -25.99 -20.73 1.69
C GLY A 184 -26.49 -20.92 3.11
N ALA A 185 -27.36 -21.89 3.36
CA ALA A 185 -27.84 -22.21 4.70
C ALA A 185 -26.73 -22.68 5.65
N PHE A 186 -25.79 -23.51 5.16
CA PHE A 186 -24.59 -23.89 5.93
C PHE A 186 -23.75 -22.66 6.30
N LEU A 187 -23.44 -21.80 5.32
CA LEU A 187 -22.68 -20.57 5.55
C LEU A 187 -23.40 -19.59 6.49
N ALA A 188 -24.73 -19.52 6.43
CA ALA A 188 -25.55 -18.73 7.35
C ALA A 188 -25.39 -19.21 8.80
N GLY A 189 -25.41 -20.54 9.03
CA GLY A 189 -25.15 -21.12 10.36
C GLY A 189 -23.73 -20.82 10.85
N VAL A 190 -22.74 -20.90 9.97
CA VAL A 190 -21.35 -20.53 10.32
C VAL A 190 -21.25 -19.04 10.69
N PHE A 191 -21.86 -18.14 9.91
CA PHE A 191 -21.90 -16.71 10.18
C PHE A 191 -22.64 -16.36 11.49
N ASP A 192 -23.73 -17.06 11.78
CA ASP A 192 -24.49 -16.91 13.03
C ASP A 192 -23.65 -17.27 14.27
N GLY A 193 -22.69 -18.18 14.16
CA GLY A 193 -21.70 -18.41 15.22
C GLY A 193 -20.55 -17.40 15.15
N ASP A 194 -19.59 -17.66 14.25
CA ASP A 194 -18.28 -17.02 14.21
C ASP A 194 -18.20 -15.78 13.28
N GLY A 195 -19.31 -15.40 12.65
CA GLY A 195 -19.39 -14.27 11.73
C GLY A 195 -19.72 -12.94 12.39
N SER A 196 -19.21 -11.86 11.80
CA SER A 196 -19.56 -10.49 12.16
C SER A 196 -19.69 -9.62 10.91
N TYR A 197 -20.61 -8.65 10.98
CA TYR A 197 -20.70 -7.55 10.03
C TYR A 197 -20.18 -6.28 10.73
N SER A 198 -19.31 -5.54 10.06
CA SER A 198 -18.79 -4.27 10.56
C SER A 198 -18.99 -3.16 9.52
N GLU A 199 -19.33 -1.97 10.01
CA GLU A 199 -19.39 -0.75 9.24
C GLU A 199 -18.57 0.33 9.99
N THR A 200 -17.37 0.62 9.52
CA THR A 200 -16.45 1.58 10.15
C THR A 200 -16.26 2.80 9.26
N LYS A 201 -16.32 4.01 9.84
CA LYS A 201 -15.94 5.24 9.11
C LYS A 201 -14.45 5.17 8.75
N TYR A 202 -14.12 5.47 7.50
CA TYR A 202 -12.73 5.56 7.06
C TYR A 202 -12.04 6.69 7.84
N PRO A 203 -10.85 6.49 8.42
CA PRO A 203 -10.14 7.54 9.16
C PRO A 203 -9.78 8.76 8.29
N ARG A 204 -9.89 8.66 6.96
CA ARG A 204 -9.50 9.69 6.00
C ARG A 204 -10.67 10.39 5.28
N GLY A 205 -11.93 10.03 5.55
CA GLY A 205 -13.09 10.66 4.90
C GLY A 205 -14.27 10.85 5.86
N ILE A 206 -14.90 12.02 5.84
CA ILE A 206 -16.02 12.37 6.77
C ILE A 206 -17.24 11.46 6.55
N ASN A 207 -17.40 10.86 5.36
CA ASN A 207 -18.58 10.05 4.98
C ASN A 207 -18.28 8.67 4.35
N THR A 208 -17.01 8.28 4.17
CA THR A 208 -16.68 6.98 3.57
C THR A 208 -16.80 5.87 4.61
N LYS A 209 -17.61 4.84 4.35
CA LYS A 209 -17.82 3.71 5.26
C LYS A 209 -17.18 2.44 4.70
N VAL A 210 -16.24 1.85 5.43
CA VAL A 210 -15.73 0.50 5.15
C VAL A 210 -16.72 -0.50 5.69
N ARG A 211 -17.21 -1.39 4.84
CA ARG A 211 -18.10 -2.48 5.20
C ARG A 211 -17.37 -3.79 5.03
N ALA A 212 -17.51 -4.69 5.99
CA ALA A 212 -16.88 -6.00 5.92
C ALA A 212 -17.73 -7.06 6.61
N ILE A 213 -17.86 -8.22 5.98
CA ILE A 213 -18.20 -9.46 6.67
C ILE A 213 -16.90 -10.20 6.97
N VAL A 214 -16.75 -10.63 8.22
CA VAL A 214 -15.59 -11.37 8.72
C VAL A 214 -16.07 -12.63 9.43
N ILE A 215 -15.55 -13.78 9.05
CA ILE A 215 -15.71 -15.06 9.75
C ILE A 215 -14.35 -15.49 10.30
N ALA A 216 -14.27 -15.76 11.60
CA ALA A 216 -13.03 -16.18 12.25
C ALA A 216 -13.04 -17.68 12.57
N THR A 217 -11.90 -18.36 12.44
CA THR A 217 -11.76 -19.77 12.82
C THR A 217 -10.32 -20.13 13.18
N GLY A 218 -10.12 -21.10 14.08
CA GLY A 218 -8.80 -21.66 14.39
C GLY A 218 -8.33 -22.72 13.39
N SER A 219 -9.22 -23.21 12.51
CA SER A 219 -8.89 -24.23 11.53
C SER A 219 -8.53 -23.62 10.17
N ARG A 220 -7.30 -23.85 9.72
CA ARG A 220 -6.86 -23.48 8.36
C ARG A 220 -7.73 -24.16 7.29
N ARG A 221 -8.01 -25.45 7.46
CA ARG A 221 -8.78 -26.24 6.48
C ARG A 221 -10.21 -25.76 6.39
N PHE A 222 -10.79 -25.34 7.51
CA PHE A 222 -12.12 -24.74 7.50
C PHE A 222 -12.13 -23.39 6.81
N ALA A 223 -11.17 -22.51 7.11
CA ALA A 223 -11.09 -21.18 6.50
C ALA A 223 -11.04 -21.23 4.96
N TRP A 224 -10.20 -22.11 4.40
CA TRP A 224 -10.12 -22.31 2.95
C TRP A 224 -11.35 -23.01 2.39
N GLY A 225 -11.90 -24.00 3.10
CA GLY A 225 -13.17 -24.61 2.71
C GLY A 225 -14.35 -23.62 2.65
N LEU A 226 -14.42 -22.67 3.59
CA LEU A 226 -15.41 -21.59 3.58
C LEU A 226 -15.17 -20.65 2.38
N HIS A 227 -13.91 -20.34 2.07
CA HIS A 227 -13.56 -19.57 0.89
C HIS A 227 -14.06 -20.24 -0.40
N ASP A 228 -13.87 -21.55 -0.55
CA ASP A 228 -14.31 -22.31 -1.73
C ASP A 228 -15.85 -22.35 -1.86
N LEU A 229 -16.57 -22.47 -0.74
CA LEU A 229 -18.04 -22.39 -0.74
C LEU A 229 -18.53 -20.99 -1.12
N LEU A 230 -17.88 -19.95 -0.62
CA LEU A 230 -18.18 -18.57 -1.01
C LEU A 230 -17.96 -18.36 -2.51
N LEU A 231 -16.87 -18.92 -3.08
CA LEU A 231 -16.64 -18.90 -4.52
C LEU A 231 -17.74 -19.64 -5.31
N ARG A 232 -18.28 -20.75 -4.81
CA ARG A 232 -19.44 -21.44 -5.42
C ARG A 232 -20.70 -20.58 -5.42
N LEU A 233 -20.81 -19.65 -4.48
CA LEU A 233 -21.86 -18.62 -4.46
C LEU A 233 -21.50 -17.38 -5.27
N GLY A 234 -20.32 -17.32 -5.90
CA GLY A 234 -19.82 -16.16 -6.64
C GLY A 234 -19.35 -15.02 -5.75
N ILE A 235 -18.94 -15.30 -4.51
CA ILE A 235 -18.47 -14.31 -3.53
C ILE A 235 -16.95 -14.48 -3.38
N LEU A 236 -16.19 -13.41 -3.66
CA LEU A 236 -14.74 -13.44 -3.52
C LEU A 236 -14.34 -12.98 -2.11
N SER A 237 -13.83 -13.93 -1.31
CA SER A 237 -13.29 -13.64 0.02
C SER A 237 -11.77 -13.70 0.07
N THR A 238 -11.18 -13.12 1.11
CA THR A 238 -9.75 -13.17 1.40
C THR A 238 -9.54 -13.94 2.69
N VAL A 239 -8.54 -14.83 2.74
CA VAL A 239 -8.18 -15.59 3.94
C VAL A 239 -6.87 -15.05 4.50
N VAL A 240 -6.91 -14.51 5.72
CA VAL A 240 -5.73 -13.93 6.38
C VAL A 240 -5.45 -14.69 7.67
N LYS A 241 -4.18 -15.09 7.87
CA LYS A 241 -3.69 -15.65 9.14
C LYS A 241 -3.28 -14.50 10.06
N SER A 242 -3.77 -14.48 11.29
CA SER A 242 -3.31 -13.58 12.34
C SER A 242 -2.49 -14.36 13.35
N ASP A 243 -1.25 -13.92 13.57
CA ASP A 243 -0.32 -14.48 14.56
C ASP A 243 -0.46 -13.82 15.95
N HIS A 244 -1.50 -12.99 16.15
CA HIS A 244 -1.78 -12.43 17.47
C HIS A 244 -2.29 -13.50 18.41
N VAL A 245 -1.62 -13.60 19.55
CA VAL A 245 -2.00 -14.45 20.67
C VAL A 245 -3.32 -13.93 21.25
N GLN A 246 -4.34 -14.79 21.31
CA GLN A 246 -5.65 -14.40 21.81
C GLN A 246 -5.67 -14.55 23.33
N GLU A 247 -5.81 -13.44 24.05
CA GLU A 247 -6.00 -13.41 25.50
C GLU A 247 -7.51 -13.35 25.81
N VAL A 248 -8.03 -14.39 26.47
CA VAL A 248 -9.46 -14.45 26.84
C VAL A 248 -9.58 -14.71 28.33
N MET A 249 -10.37 -13.89 29.01
CA MET A 249 -10.75 -14.13 30.40
C MET A 249 -11.80 -15.24 30.45
N LEU A 250 -11.42 -16.42 30.94
CA LEU A 250 -12.31 -17.55 31.18
C LEU A 250 -12.39 -17.82 32.68
N ASN A 251 -13.60 -17.74 33.25
CA ASN A 251 -13.85 -17.98 34.69
C ASN A 251 -12.92 -17.16 35.61
N ASN A 252 -12.75 -15.85 35.33
CA ASN A 252 -11.84 -14.96 36.05
C ASN A 252 -10.35 -15.35 36.01
N ARG A 253 -9.92 -16.14 35.02
CA ARG A 253 -8.50 -16.42 34.74
C ARG A 253 -8.15 -16.03 33.31
N LEU A 254 -7.00 -15.39 33.12
CA LEU A 254 -6.47 -15.06 31.81
C LEU A 254 -6.01 -16.35 31.11
N ALA A 255 -6.69 -16.75 30.04
CA ALA A 255 -6.31 -17.87 29.20
C ALA A 255 -5.67 -17.35 27.92
N ILE A 256 -4.41 -17.74 27.70
CA ILE A 256 -3.62 -17.40 26.53
C ILE A 256 -3.79 -18.53 25.51
N PHE A 257 -4.34 -18.22 24.33
CA PHE A 257 -4.49 -19.16 23.24
C PHE A 257 -3.39 -18.92 22.19
N PRO A 258 -2.36 -19.80 22.11
CA PRO A 258 -1.23 -19.64 21.19
C PRO A 258 -1.56 -20.04 19.74
N ASN A 259 -2.82 -20.37 19.44
CA ASN A 259 -3.21 -20.89 18.14
C ASN A 259 -3.50 -19.76 17.15
N PRO A 260 -3.09 -19.90 15.88
CA PRO A 260 -3.35 -18.89 14.86
C PRO A 260 -4.85 -18.77 14.56
N VAL A 261 -5.33 -17.53 14.38
CA VAL A 261 -6.71 -17.25 13.95
C VAL A 261 -6.72 -16.94 12.47
N TYR A 262 -7.51 -17.68 11.70
CA TYR A 262 -7.77 -17.41 10.30
C TYR A 262 -9.04 -16.58 10.15
N ARG A 263 -8.98 -15.51 9.36
CA ARG A 263 -10.11 -14.62 9.07
C ARG A 263 -10.47 -14.70 7.59
N VAL A 264 -11.70 -15.12 7.31
CA VAL A 264 -12.30 -15.09 5.97
C VAL A 264 -13.07 -13.78 5.83
N THR A 265 -12.61 -12.88 4.98
CA THR A 265 -13.14 -11.50 4.88
C THR A 265 -13.55 -11.17 3.45
N PHE A 266 -14.74 -10.60 3.28
CA PHE A 266 -15.16 -9.97 2.03
C PHE A 266 -15.83 -8.63 2.30
N ARG A 267 -15.54 -7.66 1.42
CA ARG A 267 -15.87 -6.24 1.62
C ARG A 267 -16.74 -5.64 0.52
N LYS A 268 -16.77 -6.28 -0.66
CA LYS A 268 -17.51 -5.78 -1.82
C LYS A 268 -19.01 -5.73 -1.50
N ILE A 269 -19.65 -4.59 -1.77
CA ILE A 269 -21.10 -4.42 -1.51
C ILE A 269 -21.91 -5.47 -2.28
N ALA A 270 -21.55 -5.77 -3.53
CA ALA A 270 -22.19 -6.80 -4.34
C ALA A 270 -22.10 -8.19 -3.68
N ASP A 271 -20.94 -8.54 -3.12
CA ASP A 271 -20.73 -9.81 -2.43
C ASP A 271 -21.46 -9.88 -1.09
N ILE A 272 -21.51 -8.77 -0.33
CA ILE A 272 -22.27 -8.70 0.92
C ILE A 272 -23.78 -8.83 0.64
N ARG A 273 -24.28 -8.19 -0.42
CA ARG A 273 -25.68 -8.36 -0.87
C ARG A 273 -25.94 -9.79 -1.29
N ARG A 274 -25.07 -10.36 -2.13
CA ARG A 274 -25.19 -11.77 -2.57
C ARG A 274 -25.16 -12.74 -1.40
N PHE A 275 -24.31 -12.50 -0.40
CA PHE A 275 -24.27 -13.30 0.82
C PHE A 275 -25.58 -13.17 1.60
N ARG A 276 -26.06 -11.95 1.84
CA ARG A 276 -27.35 -11.72 2.54
C ARG A 276 -28.52 -12.43 1.84
N ASP A 277 -28.55 -12.40 0.51
CA ASP A 277 -29.66 -12.95 -0.26
C ASP A 277 -29.60 -14.48 -0.38
N LEU A 278 -28.40 -15.08 -0.45
CA LEU A 278 -28.22 -16.53 -0.59
C LEU A 278 -28.00 -17.27 0.75
N ALA A 279 -27.59 -16.58 1.81
CA ALA A 279 -27.31 -17.14 3.13
C ALA A 279 -28.18 -16.45 4.21
N PRO A 280 -29.46 -16.84 4.35
CA PRO A 280 -30.38 -16.21 5.30
C PRO A 280 -30.01 -16.56 6.75
N SER A 281 -29.25 -15.67 7.37
CA SER A 281 -28.78 -15.76 8.76
C SER A 281 -29.77 -15.16 9.76
N VAL A 282 -29.70 -15.61 11.01
CA VAL A 282 -30.44 -15.02 12.13
C VAL A 282 -29.86 -13.64 12.46
N LYS A 283 -28.53 -13.52 12.49
CA LYS A 283 -27.85 -12.22 12.55
C LYS A 283 -28.26 -11.38 11.34
N LYS A 284 -28.86 -10.21 11.60
CA LYS A 284 -29.30 -9.29 10.55
C LYS A 284 -28.09 -8.62 9.90
N ILE A 285 -27.94 -8.82 8.59
CA ILE A 285 -27.07 -8.02 7.74
C ILE A 285 -27.93 -6.87 7.18
N PRO A 286 -27.59 -5.60 7.45
CA PRO A 286 -28.43 -4.49 7.04
C PRO A 286 -28.59 -4.44 5.52
N LYS A 287 -29.66 -3.82 5.04
CA LYS A 287 -29.77 -3.51 3.63
C LYS A 287 -28.75 -2.45 3.27
N ILE A 288 -27.67 -2.88 2.62
CA ILE A 288 -26.62 -2.00 2.16
C ILE A 288 -27.04 -1.50 0.79
N ASP A 289 -27.34 -0.21 0.73
CA ASP A 289 -27.45 0.50 -0.51
C ASP A 289 -26.12 1.16 -0.84
N TYR A 290 -25.77 1.20 -2.14
CA TYR A 290 -24.69 2.05 -2.60
C TYR A 290 -24.94 3.47 -2.12
N SER A 291 -23.88 4.22 -1.82
CA SER A 291 -23.98 5.55 -1.24
C SER A 291 -25.06 6.40 -1.93
N GLN A 292 -26.04 6.89 -1.15
CA GLN A 292 -27.06 7.85 -1.61
C GLN A 292 -26.51 9.26 -1.78
N TYR A 293 -25.21 9.47 -1.52
CA TYR A 293 -24.57 10.77 -1.65
C TYR A 293 -24.79 11.30 -3.08
N HIS A 294 -25.47 12.45 -3.17
CA HIS A 294 -25.94 13.11 -4.40
C HIS A 294 -27.02 12.42 -5.26
N ASN A 295 -27.88 11.54 -4.72
CA ASN A 295 -29.01 10.98 -5.49
C ASN A 295 -28.58 10.21 -6.76
N SER A 296 -27.38 9.60 -6.74
CA SER A 296 -26.82 8.82 -7.85
C SER A 296 -27.74 7.69 -8.35
N HIS A 297 -28.65 7.20 -7.49
CA HIS A 297 -29.57 6.14 -7.85
C HIS A 297 -30.59 6.54 -8.93
N ALA A 298 -30.96 7.82 -9.02
CA ALA A 298 -31.90 8.33 -10.02
C ALA A 298 -31.30 8.46 -11.43
N TYR A 299 -29.96 8.58 -11.53
CA TYR A 299 -29.22 8.63 -12.79
C TYR A 299 -28.76 7.23 -13.26
N ARG A 300 -28.58 6.29 -12.31
CA ARG A 300 -28.03 4.94 -12.54
C ARG A 300 -28.89 3.98 -13.37
N THR A 301 -30.22 4.11 -13.37
CA THR A 301 -31.08 3.13 -14.10
C THR A 301 -30.96 3.29 -15.61
N GLU A 302 -30.65 4.49 -16.10
CA GLU A 302 -30.35 4.77 -17.52
C GLU A 302 -28.85 4.62 -17.85
N GLU A 303 -27.94 5.01 -16.95
CA GLU A 303 -26.49 4.90 -17.15
C GLU A 303 -25.94 3.46 -17.10
N ASN A 304 -26.53 2.55 -16.31
CA ASN A 304 -26.06 1.15 -16.24
C ASN A 304 -26.22 0.36 -17.56
N ARG A 305 -26.78 0.98 -18.60
CA ARG A 305 -26.77 0.46 -19.98
C ARG A 305 -25.52 0.87 -20.76
N GLN A 306 -24.66 1.73 -20.21
CA GLN A 306 -23.46 2.27 -20.84
C GLN A 306 -22.19 1.88 -20.06
N PRO A 307 -21.01 1.83 -20.70
CA PRO A 307 -19.77 1.34 -20.07
C PRO A 307 -19.10 2.36 -19.12
N TYR A 308 -19.73 3.50 -18.83
CA TYR A 308 -19.17 4.59 -18.01
C TYR A 308 -20.24 5.21 -17.10
N SER A 309 -19.82 5.84 -16.01
CA SER A 309 -20.68 6.60 -15.09
C SER A 309 -20.14 8.02 -14.94
N TRP A 310 -21.02 9.03 -14.88
CA TRP A 310 -20.64 10.43 -14.76
C TRP A 310 -21.45 11.15 -13.67
N VAL A 311 -20.91 12.25 -13.14
CA VAL A 311 -21.61 13.12 -12.18
C VAL A 311 -21.50 14.55 -12.67
N LYS A 312 -22.65 15.20 -12.92
CA LYS A 312 -22.68 16.65 -13.22
C LYS A 312 -22.41 17.45 -11.96
N VAL A 313 -21.39 18.29 -11.95
CA VAL A 313 -21.27 19.36 -10.94
C VAL A 313 -22.41 20.35 -11.19
N LYS A 314 -23.43 20.34 -10.33
CA LYS A 314 -24.64 21.18 -10.50
C LYS A 314 -24.46 22.61 -9.99
N GLY A 315 -23.42 22.90 -9.23
CA GLY A 315 -23.12 24.24 -8.76
C GLY A 315 -21.94 24.28 -7.79
N THR A 316 -21.22 25.39 -7.79
CA THR A 316 -20.09 25.67 -6.91
C THR A 316 -20.54 26.64 -5.84
N VAL A 317 -20.47 26.25 -4.56
CA VAL A 317 -20.85 27.15 -3.46
C VAL A 317 -19.64 27.99 -3.06
N ARG A 318 -19.61 29.25 -3.48
CA ARG A 318 -18.70 30.26 -2.90
C ARG A 318 -19.33 30.83 -1.63
N LYS A 319 -18.80 30.48 -0.46
CA LYS A 319 -19.16 31.15 0.80
C LYS A 319 -18.25 32.34 1.02
N LYS A 320 -18.80 33.55 0.92
CA LYS A 320 -18.15 34.76 1.45
C LYS A 320 -18.21 34.67 2.98
N LEU A 321 -17.04 34.65 3.62
CA LEU A 321 -16.95 34.61 5.07
C LEU A 321 -17.52 35.91 5.66
N ARG A 322 -18.19 35.81 6.81
CA ARG A 322 -18.85 36.96 7.47
C ARG A 322 -17.87 38.03 7.93
N SER A 323 -16.61 37.65 8.15
CA SER A 323 -15.49 38.53 8.44
C SER A 323 -14.32 38.16 7.53
N PRO A 324 -13.49 39.12 7.12
CA PRO A 324 -12.20 38.83 6.50
C PRO A 324 -11.36 38.05 7.52
N ILE A 325 -11.06 36.80 7.21
CA ILE A 325 -10.10 36.01 7.99
C ILE A 325 -8.75 36.24 7.31
N LYS A 326 -7.72 36.66 8.07
CA LYS A 326 -6.33 36.57 7.62
C LYS A 326 -6.00 35.09 7.43
N VAL A 327 -6.20 34.60 6.22
CA VAL A 327 -5.54 33.40 5.74
C VAL A 327 -4.13 33.81 5.36
N TYR A 328 -3.13 33.02 5.75
CA TYR A 328 -1.80 33.18 5.17
C TYR A 328 -1.98 33.09 3.66
N ASN A 329 -1.58 34.16 2.99
CA ASN A 329 -1.74 34.31 1.57
C ASN A 329 -0.82 33.28 0.89
N LEU A 330 -1.33 32.08 0.62
CA LEU A 330 -0.77 31.18 -0.39
C LEU A 330 -1.19 31.69 -1.78
N SER A 331 -1.09 33.00 -2.02
CA SER A 331 -1.09 33.53 -3.38
C SER A 331 0.28 33.23 -3.97
N VAL A 332 0.50 31.97 -4.31
CA VAL A 332 1.64 31.57 -5.12
C VAL A 332 1.20 31.73 -6.57
N SER A 333 2.01 32.39 -7.40
CA SER A 333 1.78 32.57 -8.83
C SER A 333 1.93 31.27 -9.64
N GLU A 334 2.06 30.13 -8.97
CA GLU A 334 2.35 28.82 -9.55
C GLU A 334 1.40 27.70 -9.09
N THR A 335 1.52 26.58 -9.80
CA THR A 335 0.68 25.38 -9.81
C THR A 335 0.37 24.76 -8.44
N GLU A 336 -0.87 24.95 -7.98
CA GLU A 336 -1.47 24.36 -6.79
C GLU A 336 -1.53 22.82 -6.87
N THR A 337 -0.63 22.12 -6.17
CA THR A 337 -0.67 20.64 -6.05
C THR A 337 -1.00 20.24 -4.61
N TYR A 338 -2.14 19.58 -4.39
CA TYR A 338 -2.38 18.84 -3.15
C TYR A 338 -2.90 17.43 -3.43
N LEU A 339 -2.56 16.52 -2.52
CA LEU A 339 -2.89 15.11 -2.60
C LEU A 339 -4.19 14.83 -1.84
N ALA A 340 -5.12 14.13 -2.48
CA ALA A 340 -6.18 13.41 -1.78
C ALA A 340 -6.13 11.91 -2.10
N SER A 341 -6.01 11.08 -1.07
CA SER A 341 -5.99 9.61 -1.10
C SER A 341 -4.97 9.00 -2.08
N ASN A 342 -3.74 9.54 -2.09
CA ASN A 342 -2.68 9.20 -3.06
C ASN A 342 -3.00 9.57 -4.52
N PHE A 343 -4.03 10.39 -4.76
CA PHE A 343 -4.38 10.93 -6.06
C PHE A 343 -4.23 12.44 -6.07
N ILE A 344 -3.68 12.97 -7.16
CA ILE A 344 -3.54 14.41 -7.37
C ILE A 344 -4.89 14.93 -7.89
N VAL A 345 -5.72 15.47 -7.00
CA VAL A 345 -7.04 16.07 -7.34
C VAL A 345 -6.91 17.22 -8.34
N HIS A 346 -5.72 17.82 -8.44
CA HIS A 346 -5.40 18.88 -9.41
C HIS A 346 -5.66 18.44 -10.86
N ASN A 347 -5.49 17.17 -11.23
CA ASN A 347 -5.75 16.71 -12.61
C ASN A 347 -7.19 16.97 -13.07
N CYS A 348 -8.17 16.91 -12.15
CA CYS A 348 -9.57 17.20 -12.47
C CYS A 348 -9.86 18.70 -12.51
N GLY A 349 -9.22 19.49 -11.64
CA GLY A 349 -9.38 20.95 -11.61
C GLY A 349 -8.74 21.69 -12.78
N ARG A 350 -7.79 21.05 -13.49
CA ARG A 350 -7.19 21.56 -14.73
C ARG A 350 -8.07 21.36 -15.97
N ALA A 351 -9.10 20.49 -15.88
CA ALA A 351 -9.98 20.25 -17.00
C ALA A 351 -10.92 21.45 -17.19
N GLY A 352 -10.95 21.98 -18.41
CA GLY A 352 -11.74 23.16 -18.79
C GLY A 352 -10.90 24.43 -18.84
N ARG A 353 -10.52 24.84 -20.06
CA ARG A 353 -9.75 26.06 -20.30
C ARG A 353 -10.68 27.28 -20.17
N PRO A 354 -10.40 28.24 -19.26
CA PRO A 354 -11.33 29.32 -18.94
C PRO A 354 -11.83 30.15 -20.14
N LYS A 355 -11.02 30.28 -21.20
CA LYS A 355 -11.36 31.07 -22.40
C LYS A 355 -12.14 30.30 -23.47
N TYR A 356 -12.00 28.98 -23.52
CA TYR A 356 -12.44 28.17 -24.66
C TYR A 356 -13.57 27.20 -24.32
N ASP A 357 -13.55 26.63 -23.12
CA ASP A 357 -14.40 25.51 -22.77
C ASP A 357 -15.52 25.97 -21.83
N LYS A 358 -16.78 25.62 -22.16
CA LYS A 358 -17.94 25.95 -21.32
C LYS A 358 -18.04 25.09 -20.06
N PHE A 359 -17.39 23.94 -20.06
CA PHE A 359 -17.25 23.02 -18.94
C PHE A 359 -15.97 22.19 -19.13
N GLY A 360 -15.42 21.67 -18.03
CA GLY A 360 -14.29 20.74 -18.05
C GLY A 360 -14.73 19.32 -17.72
N GLU A 361 -14.15 18.33 -18.39
CA GLU A 361 -14.40 16.92 -18.14
C GLU A 361 -13.15 16.25 -17.59
N ALA A 362 -13.31 15.54 -16.47
CA ALA A 362 -12.25 14.76 -15.86
C ALA A 362 -12.72 13.32 -15.66
N LEU A 363 -11.95 12.37 -16.19
CA LEU A 363 -12.31 10.96 -16.23
C LEU A 363 -11.41 10.14 -15.30
N LEU A 364 -12.02 9.23 -14.54
CA LEU A 364 -11.32 8.21 -13.76
C LEU A 364 -11.49 6.87 -14.47
N ILE A 365 -10.37 6.20 -14.78
CA ILE A 365 -10.39 4.91 -15.50
C ILE A 365 -10.43 3.78 -14.47
N ALA A 366 -11.45 2.92 -14.58
CA ALA A 366 -11.62 1.74 -13.76
C ALA A 366 -11.51 0.46 -14.62
N ARG A 367 -10.91 -0.60 -14.09
CA ARG A 367 -10.81 -1.90 -14.77
C ARG A 367 -12.08 -2.74 -14.61
N ASN A 368 -12.92 -2.43 -13.63
CA ASN A 368 -14.17 -3.13 -13.36
C ASN A 368 -15.17 -2.24 -12.59
N PRO A 369 -16.47 -2.63 -12.53
CA PRO A 369 -17.50 -1.83 -11.85
C PRO A 369 -17.25 -1.59 -10.35
N ASP A 370 -16.57 -2.51 -9.65
CA ASP A 370 -16.27 -2.31 -8.23
C ASP A 370 -15.18 -1.24 -8.03
N GLU A 371 -14.16 -1.23 -8.90
CA GLU A 371 -13.13 -0.19 -8.91
C GLU A 371 -13.74 1.16 -9.29
N ALA A 372 -14.70 1.21 -10.22
CA ALA A 372 -15.43 2.43 -10.56
C ALA A 372 -16.18 3.01 -9.35
N GLU A 373 -16.87 2.16 -8.59
CA GLU A 373 -17.56 2.59 -7.37
C GLU A 373 -16.59 3.08 -6.30
N TRP A 374 -15.49 2.35 -6.09
CA TRP A 374 -14.47 2.74 -5.14
C TRP A 374 -13.85 4.10 -5.51
N LEU A 375 -13.58 4.33 -6.80
CA LEU A 375 -13.08 5.60 -7.31
C LEU A 375 -14.08 6.74 -7.08
N MET A 376 -15.37 6.50 -7.36
CA MET A 376 -16.44 7.46 -7.13
C MET A 376 -16.56 7.85 -5.65
N GLU A 377 -16.59 6.86 -4.74
CA GLU A 377 -16.74 7.09 -3.31
C GLU A 377 -15.51 7.77 -2.67
N ASN A 378 -14.29 7.42 -3.09
CA ASN A 378 -13.07 7.87 -2.43
C ASN A 378 -12.41 9.10 -3.07
N TYR A 379 -12.77 9.46 -4.31
CA TYR A 379 -12.20 10.63 -4.98
C TYR A 379 -13.24 11.68 -5.37
N VAL A 380 -14.33 11.28 -6.05
CA VAL A 380 -15.30 12.26 -6.58
C VAL A 380 -16.21 12.79 -5.47
N LEU A 381 -16.67 11.92 -4.59
CA LEU A 381 -17.63 12.26 -3.53
C LEU A 381 -16.96 12.55 -2.18
N ALA A 382 -15.70 12.15 -2.02
CA ALA A 382 -14.95 12.34 -0.78
C ALA A 382 -14.54 13.81 -0.57
N GLN A 383 -14.34 14.16 0.70
CA GLN A 383 -13.67 15.41 1.05
C GLN A 383 -12.15 15.21 1.00
N PRO A 384 -11.36 16.24 0.62
CA PRO A 384 -9.89 16.16 0.70
C PRO A 384 -9.39 15.85 2.11
N GLU A 385 -8.24 15.20 2.21
CA GLU A 385 -7.59 14.98 3.51
C GLU A 385 -7.29 16.26 4.26
N LYS A 386 -7.31 16.14 5.59
CA LYS A 386 -6.77 17.17 6.47
C LYS A 386 -5.25 17.28 6.28
N LEU A 387 -4.75 18.51 6.30
CA LEU A 387 -3.33 18.78 6.34
C LEU A 387 -2.77 18.46 7.72
N TRP A 388 -1.68 17.69 7.76
CA TRP A 388 -0.96 17.34 8.98
C TRP A 388 0.47 17.85 8.89
N SER A 389 0.91 18.56 9.94
CA SER A 389 2.28 19.05 10.02
C SER A 389 3.30 17.91 9.96
N LYS A 390 4.34 18.11 9.16
CA LYS A 390 5.48 17.18 9.01
C LYS A 390 6.74 17.65 9.75
N LEU A 391 6.63 18.72 10.54
CA LEU A 391 7.76 19.38 11.18
C LEU A 391 8.58 18.46 12.09
N ALA A 392 7.97 17.45 12.72
CA ALA A 392 8.68 16.55 13.63
C ALA A 392 9.58 15.49 12.94
N ALA A 393 9.63 15.46 11.60
CA ALA A 393 10.63 14.66 10.90
C ALA A 393 12.02 15.26 11.17
N GLU A 394 12.96 14.45 11.66
CA GLU A 394 14.25 14.93 12.17
C GLU A 394 15.04 15.73 11.13
N ARG A 395 15.10 15.24 9.89
CA ARG A 395 15.74 15.93 8.75
C ARG A 395 15.14 17.31 8.48
N VAL A 396 13.85 17.50 8.73
CA VAL A 396 13.18 18.80 8.57
C VAL A 396 13.41 19.68 9.80
N LEU A 397 13.32 19.10 11.00
CA LEU A 397 13.40 19.85 12.25
C LEU A 397 14.83 20.34 12.54
N ARG A 398 15.85 19.53 12.23
CA ARG A 398 17.25 19.78 12.62
C ARG A 398 17.80 21.10 12.06
N PRO A 399 17.66 21.45 10.77
CA PRO A 399 18.05 22.77 10.26
C PRO A 399 17.30 23.91 10.94
N HIS A 400 16.01 23.74 11.23
CA HIS A 400 15.20 24.77 11.89
C HIS A 400 15.59 25.00 13.36
N VAL A 401 15.98 23.96 14.10
CA VAL A 401 16.49 24.14 15.47
C VAL A 401 17.79 24.94 15.44
N LEU A 402 18.74 24.58 14.56
CA LEU A 402 19.99 25.30 14.42
C LEU A 402 19.75 26.76 14.01
N SER A 403 18.90 27.01 13.00
CA SER A 403 18.63 28.37 12.53
C SER A 403 17.93 29.23 13.57
N THR A 404 17.07 28.65 14.41
CA THR A 404 16.41 29.36 15.52
C THR A 404 17.42 29.86 16.55
N VAL A 405 18.43 29.06 16.87
CA VAL A 405 19.54 29.47 17.75
C VAL A 405 20.47 30.46 17.03
N ALA A 406 20.86 30.17 15.78
CA ALA A 406 21.82 30.98 15.03
C ALA A 406 21.29 32.41 14.72
N ALA A 407 20.00 32.54 14.45
CA ALA A 407 19.33 33.82 14.24
C ALA A 407 18.99 34.57 15.54
N GLY A 408 19.24 33.96 16.71
CA GLY A 408 18.94 34.58 18.01
C GLY A 408 17.45 34.63 18.37
N TYR A 409 16.61 33.78 17.78
CA TYR A 409 15.19 33.67 18.18
C TYR A 409 15.01 32.88 19.48
N ALA A 410 15.98 32.04 19.84
CA ALA A 410 16.01 31.31 21.11
C ALA A 410 17.43 31.28 21.68
N HIS A 411 17.55 31.62 22.96
CA HIS A 411 18.81 31.62 23.71
C HIS A 411 18.88 30.53 24.79
N SER A 412 17.88 29.65 24.86
CA SER A 412 17.84 28.54 25.83
C SER A 412 16.98 27.40 25.31
N GLU A 413 17.12 26.22 25.91
CA GLU A 413 16.29 25.05 25.59
C GLU A 413 14.79 25.35 25.79
N GLU A 414 14.45 26.07 26.85
CA GLU A 414 13.07 26.54 27.11
C GLU A 414 12.61 27.55 26.05
N GLY A 415 13.49 28.43 25.58
CA GLY A 415 13.23 29.34 24.46
C GLY A 415 12.88 28.58 23.17
N LEU A 416 13.61 27.52 22.86
CA LEU A 416 13.29 26.65 21.72
C LEU A 416 11.92 26.00 21.88
N TYR A 417 11.61 25.47 23.07
CA TYR A 417 10.30 24.89 23.34
C TYR A 417 9.16 25.90 23.20
N ASN A 418 9.37 27.15 23.59
CA ASN A 418 8.39 28.22 23.45
C ASN A 418 8.20 28.63 21.98
N PHE A 419 9.27 28.68 21.20
CA PHE A 419 9.21 28.96 19.77
C PHE A 419 8.45 27.85 19.02
N PHE A 420 8.90 26.60 19.15
CA PHE A 420 8.28 25.46 18.48
C PHE A 420 6.88 25.13 19.02
N GLY A 421 6.57 25.53 20.25
CA GLY A 421 5.24 25.43 20.85
C GLY A 421 4.16 26.25 20.12
N LYS A 422 4.55 27.24 19.31
CA LYS A 422 3.63 28.06 18.50
C LYS A 422 3.43 27.54 17.06
N THR A 423 4.04 26.40 16.72
CA THR A 423 3.99 25.86 15.36
C THR A 423 2.67 25.14 15.08
N PHE A 424 2.34 24.96 13.79
CA PHE A 424 1.19 24.15 13.38
C PHE A 424 1.29 22.70 13.89
N TYR A 425 2.50 22.16 14.06
CA TYR A 425 2.70 20.85 14.68
C TYR A 425 2.22 20.83 16.14
N ALA A 426 2.69 21.79 16.95
CA ALA A 426 2.30 21.87 18.36
C ALA A 426 0.80 22.15 18.51
N HIS A 427 0.20 22.92 17.61
CA HIS A 427 -1.25 23.12 17.56
C HIS A 427 -2.02 21.81 17.30
N GLN A 428 -1.49 20.89 16.49
CA GLN A 428 -2.17 19.64 16.14
C GLN A 428 -1.93 18.49 17.12
N TYR A 429 -0.69 18.32 17.61
CA TYR A 429 -0.27 17.15 18.39
C TYR A 429 0.07 17.49 19.86
N GLY A 430 0.03 18.78 20.22
CA GLY A 430 0.50 19.29 21.49
C GLY A 430 2.03 19.46 21.54
N PRO A 431 2.54 20.28 22.48
CA PRO A 431 3.96 20.62 22.53
C PRO A 431 4.86 19.51 23.11
N ARG A 432 4.31 18.50 23.79
CA ARG A 432 5.13 17.50 24.52
C ARG A 432 5.99 16.63 23.58
N LEU A 433 5.42 16.17 22.47
CA LEU A 433 6.11 15.25 21.55
C LEU A 433 7.28 15.91 20.82
N ILE A 434 7.14 17.19 20.42
CA ILE A 434 8.20 17.91 19.71
C ILE A 434 9.37 18.26 20.63
N ARG A 435 9.14 18.44 21.94
CA ARG A 435 10.20 18.74 22.92
C ARG A 435 11.27 17.64 22.97
N ILE A 436 10.86 16.38 23.01
CA ILE A 436 11.79 15.23 23.01
C ILE A 436 12.69 15.30 21.78
N LYS A 437 12.10 15.51 20.59
CA LYS A 437 12.86 15.61 19.33
C LYS A 437 13.80 16.82 19.28
N ILE A 438 13.39 17.96 19.83
CA ILE A 438 14.25 19.14 19.94
C ILE A 438 15.43 18.85 20.86
N GLY A 439 15.22 18.16 21.99
CA GLY A 439 16.28 17.75 22.90
C GLY A 439 17.32 16.84 22.22
N ASP A 440 16.85 15.80 21.51
CA ASP A 440 17.73 14.90 20.74
C ASP A 440 18.57 15.66 19.70
N ILE A 441 17.93 16.59 18.99
CA ILE A 441 18.59 17.44 17.99
C ILE A 441 19.61 18.38 18.63
N LEU A 442 19.26 19.00 19.77
CA LEU A 442 20.16 19.89 20.49
C LEU A 442 21.39 19.12 20.96
N GLN A 443 21.21 17.90 21.49
CA GLN A 443 22.31 17.02 21.87
C GLN A 443 23.22 16.72 20.67
N PHE A 444 22.64 16.44 19.50
CA PHE A 444 23.39 16.27 18.25
C PHE A 444 24.19 17.53 17.88
N LEU A 445 23.55 18.71 17.88
CA LEU A 445 24.19 19.97 17.49
C LEU A 445 25.33 20.36 18.45
N VAL A 446 25.16 20.11 19.74
CA VAL A 446 26.20 20.30 20.76
C VAL A 446 27.35 19.31 20.57
N LYS A 447 27.05 18.02 20.40
CA LYS A 447 28.05 16.98 20.11
C LYS A 447 28.88 17.33 18.87
N GLN A 448 28.26 17.90 17.86
CA GLN A 448 28.89 18.28 16.59
C GLN A 448 29.51 19.70 16.61
N LYS A 449 29.54 20.37 17.77
CA LYS A 449 30.14 21.70 17.98
C LYS A 449 29.52 22.81 17.13
N MET A 450 28.25 22.67 16.76
CA MET A 450 27.49 23.71 16.06
C MET A 450 26.79 24.66 17.03
N VAL A 451 26.42 24.15 18.21
CA VAL A 451 25.83 24.94 19.30
C VAL A 451 26.68 24.71 20.55
N THR A 452 26.94 25.78 21.29
CA THR A 452 27.55 25.76 22.62
C THR A 452 26.49 26.01 23.67
N MET A 453 26.63 25.35 24.82
CA MET A 453 25.72 25.48 25.95
C MET A 453 26.51 25.84 27.20
N GLU A 454 26.32 27.06 27.70
CA GLU A 454 26.92 27.56 28.93
C GLU A 454 25.82 27.70 30.00
N GLY A 455 25.72 26.72 30.89
CA GLY A 455 24.60 26.64 31.82
C GLY A 455 23.28 26.46 31.08
N LYS A 456 22.46 27.51 31.03
CA LYS A 456 21.17 27.53 30.30
C LYS A 456 21.23 28.28 28.96
N ASP A 457 22.31 29.00 28.72
CA ASP A 457 22.44 29.85 27.55
C ASP A 457 22.94 29.02 26.36
N LEU A 458 22.23 29.16 25.23
CA LEU A 458 22.54 28.52 23.96
C LEU A 458 23.05 29.56 22.98
N GLU A 459 24.20 29.30 22.38
CA GLU A 459 24.73 30.10 21.28
C GLU A 459 25.20 29.22 20.12
N ALA A 460 24.97 29.64 18.88
CA ALA A 460 25.54 28.99 17.72
C ALA A 460 27.03 29.33 17.59
N SER A 461 27.87 28.33 17.40
CA SER A 461 29.30 28.51 17.12
C SER A 461 29.51 29.15 15.74
N LYS A 462 30.75 29.56 15.41
CA LYS A 462 31.09 30.03 14.05
C LYS A 462 30.72 28.98 12.98
N PHE A 463 30.89 27.70 13.30
CA PHE A 463 30.48 26.60 12.42
C PHE A 463 28.96 26.50 12.31
N GLY A 464 28.22 26.51 13.43
CA GLY A 464 26.76 26.48 13.39
C GLY A 464 26.13 27.66 12.66
N LYS A 465 26.65 28.88 12.88
CA LYS A 465 26.24 30.10 12.15
C LYS A 465 26.46 29.92 10.65
N ARG A 466 27.65 29.47 10.25
CA ARG A 466 27.97 29.27 8.82
C ARG A 466 27.09 28.20 8.16
N VAL A 467 26.80 27.11 8.86
CA VAL A 467 25.88 26.06 8.38
C VAL A 467 24.47 26.60 8.17
N SER A 468 23.98 27.43 9.10
CA SER A 468 22.68 28.08 8.97
C SER A 468 22.63 29.07 7.80
N GLU A 469 23.69 29.85 7.57
CA GLU A 469 23.79 30.81 6.46
C GLU A 469 23.84 30.12 5.09
N LEU A 470 24.51 28.96 5.01
CA LEU A 470 24.59 28.14 3.80
C LEU A 470 23.30 27.37 3.50
N TYR A 471 22.36 27.34 4.45
CA TYR A 471 21.08 26.65 4.36
C TYR A 471 21.17 25.12 4.13
N ILE A 472 22.30 24.51 4.50
CA ILE A 472 22.52 23.05 4.39
C ILE A 472 22.03 22.32 5.65
N ASP A 473 21.68 21.03 5.52
CA ASP A 473 21.37 20.19 6.68
C ASP A 473 22.59 20.09 7.60
N PRO A 474 22.43 20.22 8.94
CA PRO A 474 23.53 20.03 9.87
C PRO A 474 24.27 18.68 9.73
N MET A 475 23.61 17.62 9.29
CA MET A 475 24.29 16.35 8.97
C MET A 475 25.12 16.43 7.68
N SER A 476 24.65 17.14 6.65
CA SER A 476 25.48 17.42 5.47
C SER A 476 26.75 18.15 5.87
N ALA A 477 26.63 19.19 6.71
CA ALA A 477 27.79 19.92 7.20
C ALA A 477 28.78 19.05 8.00
N VAL A 478 28.28 18.08 8.78
CA VAL A 478 29.11 17.09 9.47
C VAL A 478 29.85 16.20 8.47
N ILE A 479 29.15 15.64 7.48
CA ILE A 479 29.75 14.81 6.42
C ILE A 479 30.84 15.58 5.68
N LEU A 480 30.56 16.83 5.27
CA LEU A 480 31.51 17.68 4.55
C LEU A 480 32.72 18.03 5.43
N ARG A 481 32.52 18.45 6.68
CA ARG A 481 33.60 18.74 7.63
C ARG A 481 34.49 17.52 7.84
N ASP A 482 33.88 16.38 8.15
CA ASP A 482 34.63 15.16 8.46
C ASP A 482 35.39 14.69 7.22
N GLY A 483 34.79 14.82 6.04
CA GLY A 483 35.47 14.50 4.79
C GLY A 483 36.63 15.41 4.41
N LEU A 484 36.52 16.71 4.69
CA LEU A 484 37.62 17.67 4.53
C LEU A 484 38.78 17.38 5.50
N ASN A 485 38.46 16.92 6.72
CA ASN A 485 39.44 16.58 7.75
C ASN A 485 40.14 15.24 7.48
N SER A 486 39.39 14.18 7.15
CA SER A 486 39.95 12.85 6.96
C SER A 486 40.67 12.71 5.62
N ARG A 487 40.16 13.40 4.58
CA ARG A 487 40.60 13.34 3.17
C ARG A 487 40.57 11.92 2.57
N ALA A 488 40.58 11.86 1.24
CA ALA A 488 40.90 10.62 0.53
C ALA A 488 42.41 10.45 0.43
N LYS A 489 42.88 9.23 0.10
CA LYS A 489 44.32 9.00 -0.15
C LYS A 489 44.80 9.78 -1.38
N SER A 490 43.94 9.89 -2.39
CA SER A 490 44.12 10.74 -3.56
C SER A 490 42.91 11.65 -3.70
N MET A 491 43.10 12.96 -3.49
CA MET A 491 42.03 13.94 -3.65
C MET A 491 41.90 14.35 -5.12
N THR A 492 40.76 14.00 -5.74
CA THR A 492 40.42 14.30 -7.14
C THR A 492 39.05 14.97 -7.25
N ASP A 493 38.63 15.33 -8.47
CA ASP A 493 37.26 15.77 -8.74
C ASP A 493 36.25 14.72 -8.29
N LEU A 494 36.51 13.43 -8.56
CA LEU A 494 35.66 12.32 -8.13
C LEU A 494 35.52 12.28 -6.59
N SER A 495 36.60 12.50 -5.84
CA SER A 495 36.56 12.56 -4.37
C SER A 495 35.59 13.63 -3.86
N LEU A 496 35.67 14.84 -4.44
CA LEU A 496 34.85 15.98 -4.02
C LEU A 496 33.39 15.81 -4.44
N LEU A 497 33.15 15.33 -5.66
CA LEU A 497 31.81 15.02 -6.16
C LEU A 497 31.15 13.90 -5.35
N HIS A 498 31.87 12.83 -5.05
CA HIS A 498 31.36 11.76 -4.21
C HIS A 498 31.03 12.26 -2.79
N LEU A 499 31.88 13.12 -2.21
CA LEU A 499 31.66 13.68 -0.87
C LEU A 499 30.34 14.47 -0.79
N ILE A 500 30.05 15.33 -1.78
CA ILE A 500 28.77 16.06 -1.81
C ILE A 500 27.58 15.11 -2.08
N CYS A 501 27.77 14.07 -2.90
CA CYS A 501 26.72 13.08 -3.19
C CYS A 501 26.30 12.28 -1.95
N LYS A 502 27.22 12.10 -0.99
CA LYS A 502 26.94 11.45 0.31
C LYS A 502 25.99 12.28 1.19
N THR A 503 25.94 13.60 0.99
CA THR A 503 25.13 14.50 1.82
C THR A 503 23.63 14.30 1.61
N PRO A 504 22.78 14.39 2.65
CA PRO A 504 21.33 14.26 2.50
C PRO A 504 20.73 15.32 1.57
N ASP A 505 21.36 16.48 1.43
CA ASP A 505 20.83 17.62 0.66
C ASP A 505 20.79 17.38 -0.86
N LEU A 506 21.72 16.60 -1.42
CA LEU A 506 21.71 16.36 -2.86
C LEU A 506 20.57 15.40 -3.27
N ALA A 507 19.69 15.88 -4.16
CA ALA A 507 18.57 15.13 -4.70
C ALA A 507 18.25 15.52 -6.16
N PRO A 508 17.88 14.56 -7.02
CA PRO A 508 17.59 13.15 -6.74
C PRO A 508 18.87 12.30 -6.59
N ARG A 509 18.80 11.22 -5.81
CA ARG A 509 19.85 10.18 -5.82
C ARG A 509 19.43 9.07 -6.79
N PRO A 510 20.06 8.97 -7.98
CA PRO A 510 19.68 7.99 -8.97
C PRO A 510 19.99 6.58 -8.46
N ARG A 511 18.96 5.72 -8.38
CA ARG A 511 19.15 4.31 -8.01
C ARG A 511 19.86 3.57 -9.15
N PRO A 512 20.88 2.75 -8.86
CA PRO A 512 21.46 1.84 -9.83
C PRO A 512 20.41 0.87 -10.38
N ARG A 513 20.31 0.71 -11.70
CA ARG A 513 19.53 -0.37 -12.31
C ARG A 513 20.36 -1.66 -12.26
N GLY A 514 19.69 -2.81 -12.33
CA GLY A 514 20.37 -4.13 -12.25
C GLY A 514 21.54 -4.29 -13.24
N SER A 515 21.43 -3.74 -14.45
CA SER A 515 22.50 -3.77 -15.47
C SER A 515 23.71 -2.86 -15.20
N GLU A 516 23.61 -1.95 -14.24
CA GLU A 516 24.65 -0.98 -13.89
C GLU A 516 25.48 -1.42 -12.67
N ILE A 517 24.92 -2.30 -11.83
CA ILE A 517 25.51 -2.68 -10.53
C ILE A 517 26.93 -3.24 -10.70
N ASP A 518 27.13 -4.22 -11.58
CA ASP A 518 28.44 -4.84 -11.78
C ASP A 518 29.51 -3.82 -12.21
N LYS A 519 29.14 -2.88 -13.08
CA LYS A 519 30.05 -1.81 -13.54
C LYS A 519 30.40 -0.85 -12.40
N LEU A 520 29.42 -0.49 -11.57
CA LEU A 520 29.64 0.37 -10.42
C LEU A 520 30.51 -0.29 -9.36
N ILE A 521 30.35 -1.60 -9.12
CA ILE A 521 31.21 -2.36 -8.20
C ILE A 521 32.67 -2.34 -8.69
N VAL A 522 32.89 -2.58 -9.98
CA VAL A 522 34.24 -2.50 -10.57
C VAL A 522 34.81 -1.09 -10.45
N THR A 523 34.01 -0.06 -10.74
CA THR A 523 34.44 1.34 -10.55
C THR A 523 34.79 1.63 -9.10
N ALA A 524 33.98 1.16 -8.14
CA ALA A 524 34.23 1.37 -6.72
C ALA A 524 35.58 0.77 -6.29
N GLU A 525 35.96 -0.39 -6.82
CA GLU A 525 37.25 -0.99 -6.49
C GLU A 525 38.42 -0.24 -7.16
N LEU A 526 38.27 0.15 -8.43
CA LEU A 526 39.29 0.91 -9.17
C LEU A 526 39.59 2.28 -8.53
N HIS A 527 38.56 2.97 -8.07
CA HIS A 527 38.65 4.31 -7.49
C HIS A 527 38.65 4.30 -5.95
N ARG A 528 38.91 3.15 -5.32
CA ARG A 528 38.85 2.99 -3.85
C ARG A 528 39.69 4.03 -3.09
N ASN A 529 40.83 4.44 -3.65
CA ASN A 529 41.73 5.42 -3.02
C ASN A 529 41.25 6.88 -3.14
N GLU A 530 40.24 7.14 -3.96
CA GLU A 530 39.66 8.48 -4.18
C GLU A 530 38.43 8.73 -3.30
N PHE A 531 37.88 7.71 -2.64
CA PHE A 531 36.75 7.90 -1.73
C PHE A 531 37.19 8.41 -0.37
N VAL A 532 36.31 9.23 0.21
CA VAL A 532 36.48 9.79 1.55
C VAL A 532 35.81 8.88 2.57
N GLY A 533 36.62 8.30 3.46
CA GLY A 533 36.19 7.30 4.44
C GLY A 533 36.20 5.87 3.88
N ASP A 534 35.74 4.92 4.71
CA ASP A 534 35.70 3.51 4.30
C ASP A 534 34.54 3.23 3.35
N VAL A 535 34.82 2.44 2.32
CA VAL A 535 33.80 1.89 1.42
C VAL A 535 33.05 0.78 2.17
N PRO A 536 31.70 0.84 2.27
CA PRO A 536 30.93 -0.18 2.96
C PRO A 536 31.16 -1.58 2.36
N ASP A 537 31.05 -2.61 3.19
CA ASP A 537 31.12 -4.00 2.74
C ASP A 537 29.72 -4.52 2.39
N GLN A 538 29.56 -5.01 1.16
CA GLN A 538 28.28 -5.49 0.64
C GLN A 538 27.68 -6.67 1.43
N PHE A 539 28.50 -7.46 2.11
CA PHE A 539 28.07 -8.61 2.91
C PHE A 539 27.77 -8.23 4.35
N VAL A 540 28.38 -7.16 4.86
CA VAL A 540 28.16 -6.66 6.23
C VAL A 540 26.91 -5.78 6.30
N ASP A 541 26.80 -4.79 5.41
CA ASP A 541 25.61 -3.91 5.30
C ASP A 541 25.20 -3.71 3.83
N PRO A 542 24.35 -4.60 3.30
CA PRO A 542 23.88 -4.51 1.91
C PRO A 542 23.14 -3.21 1.60
N LEU A 543 22.46 -2.62 2.59
CA LEU A 543 21.65 -1.41 2.39
C LEU A 543 22.55 -0.17 2.31
N GLU A 544 23.56 -0.09 3.18
CA GLU A 544 24.55 0.98 3.12
C GLU A 544 25.37 0.90 1.83
N TYR A 545 25.74 -0.31 1.40
CA TYR A 545 26.42 -0.50 0.12
C TYR A 545 25.57 -0.05 -1.08
N GLU A 546 24.27 -0.35 -1.09
CA GLU A 546 23.37 0.14 -2.16
C GLU A 546 23.27 1.68 -2.18
N ASN A 547 23.26 2.32 -1.00
CA ASN A 547 23.30 3.78 -0.90
C ASN A 547 24.62 4.33 -1.46
N PHE A 548 25.75 3.72 -1.10
CA PHE A 548 27.07 4.07 -1.64
C PHE A 548 27.12 3.93 -3.17
N LEU A 549 26.58 2.86 -3.76
CA LEU A 549 26.51 2.74 -5.22
C LEU A 549 25.64 3.83 -5.87
N SER A 550 24.59 4.28 -5.19
CA SER A 550 23.78 5.42 -5.64
C SER A 550 24.55 6.75 -5.57
N GLU A 551 25.38 6.94 -4.54
CA GLU A 551 26.29 8.09 -4.38
C GLU A 551 27.36 8.09 -5.49
N LEU A 552 27.97 6.94 -5.75
CA LEU A 552 28.93 6.75 -6.83
C LEU A 552 28.31 7.04 -8.20
N LYS A 553 27.13 6.50 -8.47
CA LYS A 553 26.41 6.78 -9.72
C LYS A 553 26.15 8.27 -9.91
N ALA A 554 25.70 8.97 -8.86
CA ALA A 554 25.51 10.42 -8.92
C ALA A 554 26.82 11.17 -9.22
N SER A 555 27.92 10.78 -8.56
CA SER A 555 29.23 11.40 -8.85
C SER A 555 29.72 11.13 -10.27
N GLN A 556 29.43 9.97 -10.86
CA GLN A 556 29.78 9.67 -12.25
C GLN A 556 28.99 10.51 -13.25
N VAL A 557 27.71 10.77 -12.98
CA VAL A 557 26.89 11.69 -13.80
C VAL A 557 27.50 13.09 -13.81
N LEU A 558 27.90 13.60 -12.63
CA LEU A 558 28.53 14.90 -12.50
C LEU A 558 29.93 14.94 -13.13
N LEU A 559 30.68 13.85 -13.04
CA LEU A 559 32.00 13.72 -13.66
C LEU A 559 31.89 13.76 -15.19
N ASP A 560 31.00 12.96 -15.77
CA ASP A 560 30.75 12.96 -17.21
C ASP A 560 30.28 14.34 -17.71
N TRP A 561 29.50 15.05 -16.89
CA TRP A 561 29.06 16.42 -17.18
C TRP A 561 30.23 17.38 -17.29
N ILE A 562 31.15 17.41 -16.32
CA ILE A 562 32.34 18.29 -16.33
C ILE A 562 33.46 17.81 -17.26
N ASP A 563 33.36 16.58 -17.77
CA ASP A 563 34.22 16.01 -18.80
C ASP A 563 33.68 16.22 -20.23
N GLU A 564 32.59 16.99 -20.35
CA GLU A 564 31.97 17.43 -21.61
C GLU A 564 31.32 16.32 -22.43
N GLN A 565 30.88 15.24 -21.80
CA GLN A 565 29.95 14.33 -22.47
C GLN A 565 28.65 15.06 -22.81
N THR A 566 28.08 14.76 -23.98
CA THR A 566 26.79 15.35 -24.38
C THR A 566 25.69 14.91 -23.41
N GLU A 567 24.62 15.69 -23.31
CA GLU A 567 23.49 15.31 -22.45
C GLU A 567 22.95 13.94 -22.84
N ASP A 568 22.70 13.70 -24.12
CA ASP A 568 22.25 12.40 -24.62
C ASP A 568 23.17 11.24 -24.21
N GLN A 569 24.50 11.42 -24.30
CA GLN A 569 25.46 10.40 -23.86
C GLN A 569 25.33 10.09 -22.38
N ILE A 570 25.16 11.11 -21.54
CA ILE A 570 25.00 10.96 -20.08
C ILE A 570 23.67 10.25 -19.78
N LEU A 571 22.57 10.70 -20.37
CA LEU A 571 21.23 10.13 -20.17
C LEU A 571 21.20 8.65 -20.58
N GLU A 572 21.79 8.32 -21.73
CA GLU A 572 21.83 6.96 -22.26
C GLU A 572 22.75 6.04 -21.44
N THR A 573 23.94 6.53 -21.07
CA THR A 573 24.97 5.73 -20.39
C THR A 573 24.65 5.52 -18.92
N ARG A 574 24.19 6.58 -18.23
CA ARG A 574 23.89 6.57 -16.78
C ARG A 574 22.41 6.33 -16.47
N LYS A 575 21.56 6.20 -17.48
CA LYS A 575 20.13 5.88 -17.32
C LYS A 575 19.39 6.81 -16.36
N VAL A 576 19.73 8.10 -16.44
CA VAL A 576 19.10 9.20 -15.70
C VAL A 576 18.23 10.02 -16.65
N GLU A 577 17.24 10.75 -16.11
CA GLU A 577 16.34 11.60 -16.90
C GLU A 577 16.90 13.04 -17.00
N PRO A 578 16.52 13.84 -18.01
CA PRO A 578 17.02 15.22 -18.18
C PRO A 578 16.83 16.10 -16.94
N GLY A 579 15.67 15.98 -16.30
CA GLY A 579 15.38 16.71 -15.06
C GLY A 579 16.22 16.27 -13.87
N ASP A 580 16.67 15.01 -13.84
CA ASP A 580 17.56 14.52 -12.80
C ASP A 580 18.96 15.12 -12.96
N LEU A 581 19.49 15.16 -14.19
CA LEU A 581 20.78 15.77 -14.50
C LEU A 581 20.80 17.25 -14.11
N LEU A 582 19.80 18.02 -14.54
CA LEU A 582 19.73 19.46 -14.22
C LEU A 582 19.71 19.71 -12.71
N ARG A 583 18.89 18.95 -11.97
CA ARG A 583 18.80 19.07 -10.51
C ARG A 583 20.09 18.65 -9.80
N LEU A 584 20.76 17.61 -10.30
CA LEU A 584 22.06 17.19 -9.77
C LEU A 584 23.11 18.29 -9.96
N VAL A 585 23.19 18.89 -11.14
CA VAL A 585 24.14 19.98 -11.44
C VAL A 585 23.88 21.19 -10.53
N GLN A 586 22.64 21.69 -10.50
CA GLN A 586 22.25 22.84 -9.66
C GLN A 586 22.49 22.59 -8.17
N GLY A 587 22.08 21.42 -7.66
CA GLY A 587 22.31 21.05 -6.26
C GLY A 587 23.79 20.90 -5.91
N SER A 588 24.60 20.42 -6.86
CA SER A 588 26.04 20.21 -6.65
C SER A 588 26.82 21.52 -6.62
N GLU A 589 26.46 22.50 -7.44
CA GLU A 589 27.07 23.83 -7.40
C GLU A 589 26.94 24.45 -6.00
N TRP A 590 25.72 24.44 -5.44
CA TRP A 590 25.45 24.92 -4.09
C TRP A 590 26.23 24.15 -3.02
N LEU A 591 26.32 22.82 -3.12
CA LEU A 591 27.05 22.01 -2.15
C LEU A 591 28.58 22.13 -2.27
N ILE A 592 29.12 22.36 -3.46
CA ILE A 592 30.55 22.69 -3.62
C ILE A 592 30.85 24.05 -3.02
N LEU A 593 29.99 25.06 -3.23
CA LEU A 593 30.12 26.35 -2.55
C LEU A 593 30.10 26.16 -1.02
N ALA A 594 29.16 25.39 -0.49
CA ALA A 594 29.11 25.09 0.93
C ALA A 594 30.39 24.38 1.43
N THR A 595 30.91 23.43 0.65
CA THR A 595 32.16 22.71 0.95
C THR A 595 33.36 23.67 0.95
N GLN A 596 33.42 24.61 0.01
CA GLN A 596 34.45 25.65 -0.06
C GLN A 596 34.42 26.57 1.16
N GLU A 597 33.23 26.99 1.58
CA GLU A 597 33.04 27.86 2.73
C GLU A 597 33.40 27.17 4.05
N LEU A 598 33.04 25.90 4.20
CA LEU A 598 33.50 25.07 5.33
C LEU A 598 35.01 24.82 5.27
N GLY A 599 35.56 24.57 4.08
CA GLY A 599 37.00 24.46 3.86
C GLY A 599 37.76 25.69 4.32
N ARG A 600 37.22 26.90 4.04
CA ARG A 600 37.79 28.16 4.50
C ARG A 600 37.72 28.30 6.02
N LEU A 601 36.57 27.94 6.61
CA LEU A 601 36.35 28.00 8.05
C LEU A 601 37.29 27.08 8.83
N PHE A 602 37.53 25.86 8.33
CA PHE A 602 38.38 24.85 8.97
C PHE A 602 39.85 24.90 8.52
N GLY A 603 40.22 25.82 7.61
CA GLY A 603 41.61 26.10 7.25
C GLY A 603 42.19 25.23 6.13
N HIS A 604 41.36 24.54 5.33
CA HIS A 604 41.77 23.74 4.17
C HIS A 604 42.09 24.61 2.94
N LYS A 605 43.08 25.49 3.08
CA LYS A 605 43.45 26.49 2.06
C LYS A 605 43.85 25.86 0.72
N ASP A 606 44.45 24.67 0.78
CA ASP A 606 44.88 23.89 -0.38
C ASP A 606 43.72 23.43 -1.28
N LEU A 607 42.52 23.27 -0.71
CA LEU A 607 41.33 22.85 -1.45
C LEU A 607 40.49 24.01 -2.01
N LEU A 608 40.76 25.27 -1.60
CA LEU A 608 39.90 26.40 -1.98
C LEU A 608 39.92 26.70 -3.48
N ALA A 609 41.10 26.66 -4.11
CA ALA A 609 41.24 26.88 -5.55
C ALA A 609 40.68 25.69 -6.37
N PRO A 610 40.97 24.42 -6.03
CA PRO A 610 40.29 23.28 -6.64
C PRO A 610 38.76 23.33 -6.54
N LEU A 611 38.22 23.67 -5.37
CA LEU A 611 36.77 23.79 -5.17
C LEU A 611 36.16 24.95 -5.97
N GLU A 612 36.84 26.10 -6.05
CA GLU A 612 36.39 27.21 -6.90
C GLU A 612 36.35 26.79 -8.38
N MET A 613 37.40 26.08 -8.83
CA MET A 613 37.46 25.59 -10.20
C MET A 613 36.35 24.57 -10.49
N LEU A 614 36.15 23.61 -9.59
CA LEU A 614 35.10 22.60 -9.72
C LEU A 614 33.71 23.21 -9.73
N LYS A 615 33.45 24.24 -8.91
CA LYS A 615 32.18 24.98 -8.89
C LYS A 615 31.85 25.57 -10.26
N VAL A 616 32.81 26.28 -10.86
CA VAL A 616 32.60 26.89 -12.20
C VAL A 616 32.44 25.82 -13.28
N ARG A 617 33.23 24.74 -13.21
CA ARG A 617 33.11 23.61 -14.15
C ARG A 617 31.77 22.90 -14.04
N LEU A 618 31.23 22.72 -12.83
CA LEU A 618 29.89 22.16 -12.63
C LEU A 618 28.82 23.07 -13.22
N ALA A 619 28.87 24.38 -12.95
CA ALA A 619 27.90 25.33 -13.49
C ALA A 619 27.89 25.36 -15.02
N LYS A 620 29.06 25.20 -15.67
CA LYS A 620 29.21 25.30 -17.13
C LYS A 620 29.31 23.96 -17.88
N GLY A 621 29.53 22.86 -17.16
CA GLY A 621 29.73 21.52 -17.73
C GLY A 621 31.04 21.34 -18.50
N VAL A 622 32.10 22.08 -18.17
CA VAL A 622 33.31 22.10 -18.97
C VAL A 622 34.55 21.58 -18.26
N ARG A 623 35.54 21.16 -19.04
CA ARG A 623 36.91 20.89 -18.59
C ARG A 623 37.62 22.20 -18.23
N PRO A 624 38.71 22.14 -17.45
CA PRO A 624 39.38 23.34 -16.93
C PRO A 624 39.81 24.34 -18.01
N GLU A 625 40.23 23.85 -19.19
CA GLU A 625 40.73 24.70 -20.27
C GLU A 625 39.66 25.62 -20.90
N LEU A 626 38.37 25.28 -20.81
CA LEU A 626 37.30 26.09 -21.42
C LEU A 626 36.70 27.12 -20.48
N VAL A 627 37.03 27.10 -19.19
CA VAL A 627 36.36 27.93 -18.18
C VAL A 627 36.42 29.41 -18.55
N LYS A 628 37.56 29.89 -19.03
CA LYS A 628 37.73 31.29 -19.48
C LYS A 628 36.89 31.64 -20.71
N LEU A 629 36.62 30.68 -21.61
CA LEU A 629 35.81 30.93 -22.80
C LEU A 629 34.32 30.97 -22.46
N THR A 630 33.88 30.16 -21.50
CA THR A 630 32.48 30.13 -21.04
C THR A 630 32.05 31.35 -20.23
N SER A 631 32.95 32.28 -19.92
CA SER A 631 32.58 33.57 -19.33
C SER A 631 31.99 34.55 -20.34
N LEU A 632 32.13 34.26 -21.65
CA LEU A 632 31.54 35.06 -22.71
C LEU A 632 30.03 34.78 -22.81
N GLU A 633 29.24 35.84 -22.82
CA GLU A 633 27.79 35.76 -22.93
C GLU A 633 27.38 35.13 -24.27
N GLY A 634 26.54 34.09 -24.22
CA GLY A 634 26.15 33.28 -25.38
C GLY A 634 27.16 32.19 -25.75
N VAL A 635 28.17 31.92 -24.92
CA VAL A 635 29.12 30.82 -25.12
C VAL A 635 28.90 29.75 -24.05
N GLY A 636 28.01 28.80 -24.33
CA GLY A 636 27.86 27.58 -23.56
C GLY A 636 28.95 26.54 -23.84
N ARG A 637 28.86 25.37 -23.18
CA ARG A 637 29.81 24.24 -23.29
C ARG A 637 30.20 23.86 -24.72
N VAL A 638 29.21 23.67 -25.59
CA VAL A 638 29.43 23.22 -26.98
C VAL A 638 30.19 24.29 -27.77
N ARG A 639 29.77 25.55 -27.67
CA ARG A 639 30.40 26.67 -28.38
C ARG A 639 31.82 26.93 -27.87
N ALA A 640 32.05 26.83 -26.56
CA ALA A 640 33.38 26.96 -25.97
C ALA A 640 34.34 25.88 -26.51
N ARG A 641 33.87 24.62 -26.62
CA ARG A 641 34.68 23.55 -27.21
C ARG A 641 34.99 23.79 -28.68
N MET A 642 34.01 24.23 -29.48
CA MET A 642 34.24 24.57 -30.90
C MET A 642 35.24 25.72 -31.08
N LEU A 643 35.19 26.75 -30.23
CA LEU A 643 36.20 27.82 -30.21
C LEU A 643 37.60 27.27 -29.91
N PHE A 644 37.71 26.44 -28.88
CA PHE A 644 38.98 25.87 -28.46
C PHE A 644 39.60 24.95 -29.52
N ASP A 645 38.78 24.10 -30.15
CA ASP A 645 39.20 23.19 -31.21
C ASP A 645 39.60 23.94 -32.49
N ALA A 646 39.03 25.12 -32.73
CA ALA A 646 39.44 26.06 -33.78
C ALA A 646 40.73 26.83 -33.45
N GLY A 647 41.37 26.53 -32.31
CA GLY A 647 42.62 27.14 -31.86
C GLY A 647 42.44 28.45 -31.07
N LEU A 648 41.21 28.83 -30.70
CA LEU A 648 40.91 30.01 -29.90
C LEU A 648 40.84 29.62 -28.43
N LYS A 649 41.98 29.63 -27.74
CA LYS A 649 42.12 29.11 -26.38
C LYS A 649 41.97 30.20 -25.31
N THR A 650 42.14 31.46 -25.69
CA THR A 650 42.14 32.62 -24.81
C THR A 650 41.19 33.71 -25.32
N ILE A 651 40.84 34.67 -24.46
CA ILE A 651 40.01 35.81 -24.85
C ILE A 651 40.78 36.69 -25.85
N GLU A 652 42.10 36.75 -25.71
CA GLU A 652 43.03 37.43 -26.61
C GLU A 652 42.98 36.82 -28.03
N ASP A 653 42.94 35.50 -28.16
CA ASP A 653 42.81 34.84 -29.47
C ASP A 653 41.52 35.26 -30.20
N ILE A 654 40.41 35.46 -29.45
CA ILE A 654 39.14 35.90 -30.00
C ILE A 654 39.22 37.37 -30.45
N LYS A 655 39.93 38.20 -29.69
CA LYS A 655 40.13 39.63 -30.00
C LYS A 655 40.88 39.83 -31.32
N GLU A 656 41.90 39.00 -31.57
CA GLU A 656 42.77 39.12 -32.75
C GLU A 656 42.15 38.56 -34.04
N ARG A 657 41.19 37.65 -33.93
CA ARG A 657 40.54 37.04 -35.11
C ARG A 657 39.59 37.99 -35.83
N SER A 658 39.53 37.90 -37.16
CA SER A 658 38.54 38.65 -37.95
C SER A 658 37.12 38.13 -37.71
N LEU A 659 36.11 38.98 -37.94
CA LEU A 659 34.70 38.58 -37.76
C LEU A 659 34.31 37.42 -38.70
N GLU A 660 34.87 37.40 -39.91
CA GLU A 660 34.69 36.35 -40.91
C GLU A 660 35.24 35.01 -40.41
N GLN A 661 36.41 35.01 -39.75
CA GLN A 661 37.02 33.82 -39.17
C GLN A 661 36.19 33.27 -38.01
N LEU A 662 35.64 34.13 -37.15
CA LEU A 662 34.75 33.71 -36.06
C LEU A 662 33.44 33.10 -36.59
N THR A 663 32.87 33.69 -37.64
CA THR A 663 31.63 33.20 -38.26
C THR A 663 31.85 31.87 -39.02
N SER A 664 33.10 31.55 -39.38
CA SER A 664 33.42 30.28 -40.02
C SER A 664 33.39 29.07 -39.05
N ILE A 665 33.38 29.33 -37.74
CA ILE A 665 33.34 28.28 -36.73
C ILE A 665 31.91 27.74 -36.64
N ARG A 666 31.77 26.41 -36.72
CA ARG A 666 30.50 25.72 -36.60
C ARG A 666 29.81 26.15 -35.29
N THR A 667 28.51 26.44 -35.35
CA THR A 667 27.64 26.95 -34.26
C THR A 667 27.79 28.43 -33.88
N ILE A 668 28.69 29.19 -34.53
CA ILE A 668 28.88 30.63 -34.26
C ILE A 668 28.31 31.47 -35.40
N GLY A 669 27.16 32.08 -35.13
CA GLY A 669 26.49 32.99 -36.05
C GLY A 669 27.13 34.38 -36.15
N PRO A 670 26.79 35.18 -37.17
CA PRO A 670 27.26 36.57 -37.29
C PRO A 670 26.94 37.44 -36.06
N SER A 671 25.72 37.31 -35.52
CA SER A 671 25.27 38.05 -34.33
C SER A 671 26.08 37.68 -33.09
N LEU A 672 26.33 36.39 -32.88
CA LEU A 672 27.11 35.89 -31.77
C LEU A 672 28.60 36.23 -31.93
N ALA A 673 29.17 36.06 -33.13
CA ALA A 673 30.55 36.42 -33.45
C ALA A 673 30.84 37.89 -33.11
N LYS A 674 29.90 38.78 -33.45
CA LYS A 674 29.98 40.20 -33.05
C LYS A 674 29.94 40.34 -31.53
N LYS A 675 28.98 39.69 -30.86
CA LYS A 675 28.78 39.78 -29.41
C LYS A 675 30.02 39.32 -28.64
N ILE A 676 30.62 38.18 -29.00
CA ILE A 676 31.80 37.63 -28.34
C ILE A 676 33.06 38.47 -28.62
N LYS A 677 33.21 39.00 -29.84
CA LYS A 677 34.36 39.84 -30.20
C LYS A 677 34.33 41.20 -29.49
N VAL A 678 33.14 41.80 -29.34
CA VAL A 678 32.97 43.04 -28.56
C VAL A 678 33.28 42.80 -27.09
N GLN A 679 32.79 41.69 -26.50
CA GLN A 679 33.11 41.31 -25.11
C GLN A 679 34.60 41.06 -24.90
N ALA A 680 35.30 40.50 -25.89
CA ALA A 680 36.75 40.32 -25.86
C ALA A 680 37.55 41.64 -26.06
N GLY A 681 36.87 42.78 -26.24
CA GLY A 681 37.50 44.08 -26.47
C GLY A 681 38.07 44.27 -27.88
N GLY A 682 37.58 43.50 -28.86
CA GLY A 682 37.96 43.62 -30.26
C GLY A 682 37.21 44.74 -30.99
N LEU A 683 37.90 45.43 -31.89
CA LEU A 683 37.31 46.43 -32.78
C LEU A 683 36.70 45.74 -34.02
N ILE A 684 35.53 46.20 -34.44
CA ILE A 684 34.81 45.66 -35.61
C ILE A 684 34.70 46.80 -36.64
N LYS A 685 35.23 46.57 -37.84
CA LYS A 685 35.08 47.51 -38.96
C LYS A 685 33.65 47.44 -39.50
N ALA A 686 33.06 48.57 -39.86
CA ALA A 686 31.69 48.64 -40.39
C ALA A 686 31.49 47.74 -41.63
N ASP A 687 32.50 47.68 -42.50
CA ASP A 687 32.49 46.88 -43.73
C ASP A 687 32.50 45.36 -43.46
N GLU A 688 33.16 44.89 -42.40
CA GLU A 688 33.18 43.49 -42.00
C GLU A 688 31.80 43.05 -41.47
N TRP A 689 31.10 43.94 -40.78
CA TRP A 689 29.76 43.67 -40.25
C TRP A 689 28.71 43.56 -41.36
N GLU A 690 28.73 44.44 -42.35
CA GLU A 690 27.79 44.37 -43.50
C GLU A 690 28.01 43.10 -44.35
N LYS A 691 29.26 42.64 -44.49
CA LYS A 691 29.55 41.36 -45.16
C LYS A 691 29.04 40.15 -44.37
N ALA A 692 29.27 40.12 -43.06
CA ALA A 692 28.83 39.01 -42.21
C ALA A 692 27.30 38.92 -42.09
N LYS A 693 26.59 40.06 -42.10
CA LYS A 693 25.12 40.14 -42.04
C LYS A 693 24.41 39.53 -43.26
N ASN A 694 25.06 39.56 -44.42
CA ASN A 694 24.52 39.01 -45.67
C ASN A 694 24.81 37.51 -45.87
N ALA A 695 25.60 36.89 -44.99
CA ALA A 695 25.83 35.44 -45.00
C ALA A 695 24.59 34.71 -44.44
N LYS A 696 24.07 33.74 -45.19
CA LYS A 696 22.91 32.94 -44.75
C LYS A 696 23.30 32.10 -43.51
N PRO A 697 22.46 32.08 -42.45
CA PRO A 697 22.69 31.20 -41.31
C PRO A 697 22.68 29.73 -41.76
N SER A 698 23.55 28.91 -41.18
CA SER A 698 23.59 27.47 -41.47
C SER A 698 22.41 26.75 -40.78
N GLU A 699 21.90 25.65 -41.34
CA GLU A 699 20.82 24.84 -40.71
C GLU A 699 21.17 24.36 -39.29
N VAL A 700 22.47 24.20 -39.01
CA VAL A 700 23.03 23.82 -37.70
C VAL A 700 22.89 24.93 -36.65
N GLU A 701 22.87 26.19 -37.08
CA GLU A 701 22.71 27.36 -36.22
C GLU A 701 21.31 27.41 -35.61
N GLN A 702 20.28 27.03 -36.37
CA GLN A 702 18.91 26.92 -35.89
C GLN A 702 18.75 25.79 -34.87
N GLN A 703 19.50 24.69 -35.02
CA GLN A 703 19.46 23.55 -34.11
C GLN A 703 20.19 23.81 -32.78
N ALA A 704 21.29 24.57 -32.77
CA ALA A 704 22.04 24.89 -31.56
C ALA A 704 21.34 25.95 -30.66
N ILE A 705 20.55 26.85 -31.26
CA ILE A 705 19.71 27.82 -30.52
C ILE A 705 18.61 27.10 -29.72
N LEU A 706 18.14 25.94 -30.19
CA LEU A 706 17.10 25.15 -29.51
C LEU A 706 17.61 24.44 -28.23
N THR A 707 18.91 24.30 -28.05
CA THR A 707 19.52 23.63 -26.88
C THR A 707 20.00 24.61 -25.80
N GLU A 708 19.91 25.92 -26.02
CA GLU A 708 20.20 26.91 -24.99
C GLU A 708 18.97 27.09 -24.10
N TYR A 709 18.96 26.45 -22.92
CA TYR A 709 18.14 26.91 -21.81
C TYR A 709 18.71 28.26 -21.35
N GLU A 710 18.04 29.34 -21.70
CA GLU A 710 18.31 30.65 -21.11
C GLU A 710 18.01 30.60 -19.60
N ASP A 711 19.05 30.67 -18.78
CA ASP A 711 18.96 31.24 -17.43
C ASP A 711 18.63 32.74 -17.59
N SER A 712 17.36 33.03 -17.82
CA SER A 712 16.80 34.37 -17.69
C SER A 712 16.06 34.43 -16.36
N GLU A 713 16.62 35.20 -15.40
CA GLU A 713 15.89 35.70 -14.23
C GLU A 713 14.79 36.70 -14.65
#